data_AF-A0A0E0BWQ0-F1
#
_entry.id   AF-A0A0E0BWQ0-F1
#
_cell.length_a   1.000
_cell.length_b   1.000
_cell.length_c   1.000
_cell.angle_alpha   90.00
_cell.angle_beta   90.00
_cell.angle_gamma   90.00
#
_symmetry.space_group_name_H-M   'P 1'
#
loop_
_entity.id
_entity.type
_entity.pdbx_description
1 polymer ?
#
loop_
_entity_poly.entity_id
_entity_poly.type
_entity_poly.pdbx_seq_one_letter_code
_entity_poly.pdbx_strand_id
1 'polypeptide(L)'
;MVPDASFEEAMEIMKSKSIPDTPEDLSGGVMFDHTYLVDSKNLNSLVFGPDSQFSKELRELQGTMDYEEQPWTWNNNNPPSLTRTCQYTKGATKFMKAVKTIEEQTYLKADGKSYVIMTRVRTPEVPFGNCFEVVMLYKIIHYPESSSGEGMSHLTVSYNVEFLQSTMMKSMIEGSVRDGLKENFESYAEILSWHVKIADSAGMDKERLLAPLQTDHQSDIRLAYKYFCNFTVISTVIMALYVLVHIFLSRPGPLMGLEFKGLDLPDTFGELIISGILVLQLERLLSMISRFVEARVQRGSDHGIKANGDGWLLTVALLEATSLPPVSSGSVDPYVVFSCNGITRTSSVQLQTHDPQWNEIMEFDAMEEPPATLDVEVFNFDGPFDLAVSLGHAEINFLKHTSAELADIWVPLEGKLAQTCQSRLHLRIFLENTKGPETSMREYLSKMEKEVGKKLHVQSPHRNATFQKLFGLPHEEFLIADYACSLKRKLPLQGRLFLSARIVGFYANLFGHKTKFFFLWEDVEEIEELTPSFTTVGTPSLLFVLKSGRGLDAKNGAKSQDKEGRLKFQFHSFASFSKGSRTIIGLWKTKSSAIEQRAKLEEDQEDENYVDLNDVQSVLSIGDVPLSKEYTLELPIDADLLMGVFDGGPLEAKAMSKVGCLDYAATPWQDARPGVLERHASYKFNRYMSIFGGEVVSTQLRLPSDDGDGWTVYDVITLRNVPFGDFFRVHLRHNIRSVEAASSEAAAAASSGSRCEILVGIEWVKRSKFQKRIARNICEKLAHRAKEVLEAAAREIAPAVSG
;
A
#
# COMPACT_ATOMS: atom_id res chain seq x y z
N MET A 1 43.82 -14.37 -46.51
CA MET A 1 43.51 -15.61 -45.77
C MET A 1 44.37 -15.62 -44.53
N VAL A 2 43.78 -15.30 -43.39
CA VAL A 2 44.38 -15.54 -42.08
C VAL A 2 44.22 -17.05 -41.82
N PRO A 3 45.20 -17.77 -41.25
CA PRO A 3 45.04 -19.19 -40.89
C PRO A 3 43.80 -19.38 -40.00
N ASP A 4 43.26 -20.60 -39.94
CA ASP A 4 42.21 -21.00 -39.00
C ASP A 4 42.69 -20.72 -37.56
N ALA A 5 42.44 -19.50 -37.10
CA ALA A 5 42.80 -19.05 -35.77
C ALA A 5 41.92 -19.79 -34.76
N SER A 6 42.50 -20.17 -33.62
CA SER A 6 41.70 -20.72 -32.53
C SER A 6 40.64 -19.71 -32.07
N PHE A 7 39.57 -20.18 -31.43
CA PHE A 7 38.52 -19.29 -30.92
C PHE A 7 39.09 -18.22 -29.98
N GLU A 8 40.06 -18.60 -29.14
CA GLU A 8 40.78 -17.70 -28.23
C GLU A 8 41.58 -16.63 -28.98
N GLU A 9 42.29 -17.00 -30.04
CA GLU A 9 43.02 -16.05 -30.90
C GLU A 9 42.05 -15.08 -31.61
N ALA A 10 40.92 -15.58 -32.10
CA ALA A 10 39.88 -14.76 -32.73
C ALA A 10 39.28 -13.74 -31.74
N MET A 11 39.07 -14.14 -30.48
CA MET A 11 38.61 -13.24 -29.41
C MET A 11 39.64 -12.16 -29.05
N GLU A 12 40.93 -12.47 -28.98
CA GLU A 12 41.99 -11.47 -28.73
C GLU A 12 42.10 -10.47 -29.90
N ILE A 13 41.93 -10.93 -31.14
CA ILE A 13 41.87 -10.04 -32.31
C ILE A 13 40.65 -9.10 -32.23
N MET A 14 39.47 -9.63 -31.87
CA MET A 14 38.27 -8.81 -31.68
C MET A 14 38.45 -7.77 -30.57
N LYS A 15 39.09 -8.15 -29.47
CA LYS A 15 39.41 -7.24 -28.35
C LYS A 15 40.27 -6.07 -28.77
N SER A 16 41.27 -6.29 -29.62
CA SER A 16 42.12 -5.21 -30.15
C SER A 16 41.39 -4.23 -31.09
N LYS A 17 40.25 -4.64 -31.66
CA LYS A 17 39.49 -3.89 -32.67
C LYS A 17 38.10 -3.44 -32.20
N SER A 18 37.77 -3.69 -30.93
CA SER A 18 36.44 -3.44 -30.37
C SER A 18 36.16 -1.94 -30.25
N ILE A 19 34.94 -1.54 -30.62
CA ILE A 19 34.44 -0.17 -30.48
C ILE A 19 33.93 0.03 -29.02
N PRO A 20 34.02 1.23 -28.43
CA PRO A 20 33.57 1.48 -27.06
C PRO A 20 32.06 1.31 -26.86
N ASP A 21 31.25 1.74 -27.85
CA ASP A 21 29.79 1.80 -27.70
C ASP A 21 29.14 0.42 -27.78
N THR A 22 28.21 0.17 -26.87
CA THR A 22 27.38 -1.05 -26.83
C THR A 22 26.04 -0.75 -27.51
N PRO A 23 25.55 -1.58 -28.45
CA PRO A 23 24.25 -1.37 -29.08
C PRO A 23 23.08 -1.36 -28.06
N GLU A 24 22.05 -0.57 -28.36
CA GLU A 24 20.78 -0.57 -27.62
C GLU A 24 20.03 -1.90 -27.77
N ASP A 25 19.08 -2.17 -26.88
CA ASP A 25 18.22 -3.34 -26.96
C ASP A 25 17.28 -3.32 -28.16
N LEU A 26 16.97 -4.51 -28.67
CA LEU A 26 16.08 -4.68 -29.82
C LEU A 26 14.62 -4.34 -29.46
N SER A 27 13.87 -3.79 -30.42
CA SER A 27 12.52 -3.26 -30.24
C SER A 27 11.45 -4.29 -29.84
N GLY A 28 11.72 -5.59 -30.01
CA GLY A 28 10.83 -6.66 -29.53
C GLY A 28 10.91 -6.88 -28.02
N GLY A 29 11.85 -6.22 -27.33
CA GLY A 29 12.01 -6.25 -25.88
C GLY A 29 13.06 -7.26 -25.41
N VAL A 30 13.35 -7.18 -24.10
CA VAL A 30 14.24 -8.12 -23.40
C VAL A 30 13.44 -9.36 -23.01
N MET A 31 13.92 -10.54 -23.41
CA MET A 31 13.27 -11.83 -23.12
C MET A 31 14.03 -12.68 -22.09
N PHE A 32 15.29 -12.36 -21.84
CA PHE A 32 16.13 -13.08 -20.89
C PHE A 32 17.06 -12.08 -20.21
N ASP A 33 17.05 -12.04 -18.89
CA ASP A 33 17.90 -11.11 -18.14
C ASP A 33 18.30 -11.71 -16.80
N HIS A 34 19.58 -12.08 -16.67
CA HIS A 34 20.07 -12.79 -15.49
C HIS A 34 21.52 -12.39 -15.16
N THR A 35 21.89 -12.45 -13.88
CA THR A 35 23.27 -12.26 -13.43
C THR A 35 23.84 -13.57 -12.91
N TYR A 36 25.05 -13.91 -13.33
CA TYR A 36 25.71 -15.17 -13.02
C TYR A 36 27.03 -14.93 -12.27
N LEU A 37 27.34 -15.82 -11.33
CA LEU A 37 28.59 -15.85 -10.56
C LEU A 37 29.72 -16.47 -11.41
N VAL A 38 30.03 -15.82 -12.51
CA VAL A 38 31.11 -16.18 -13.45
C VAL A 38 31.58 -14.93 -14.16
N ASP A 39 32.87 -14.85 -14.49
CA ASP A 39 33.37 -13.74 -15.28
C ASP A 39 32.85 -13.77 -16.73
N SER A 40 32.81 -12.60 -17.36
CA SER A 40 32.26 -12.41 -18.71
C SER A 40 32.96 -13.28 -19.77
N LYS A 41 34.26 -13.54 -19.61
CA LYS A 41 35.04 -14.34 -20.56
C LYS A 41 34.63 -15.81 -20.49
N ASN A 42 34.54 -16.36 -19.27
CA ASN A 42 34.13 -17.75 -19.06
C ASN A 42 32.67 -17.97 -19.44
N LEU A 43 31.75 -17.03 -19.14
CA LEU A 43 30.36 -17.14 -19.60
C LEU A 43 30.26 -17.11 -21.13
N ASN A 44 31.01 -16.22 -21.78
CA ASN A 44 31.06 -16.16 -23.24
C ASN A 44 31.58 -17.47 -23.86
N SER A 45 32.66 -18.03 -23.32
CA SER A 45 33.19 -19.32 -23.78
C SER A 45 32.23 -20.48 -23.53
N LEU A 46 31.47 -20.46 -22.43
CA LEU A 46 30.47 -21.49 -22.13
C LEU A 46 29.31 -21.46 -23.14
N VAL A 47 28.80 -20.27 -23.47
CA VAL A 47 27.64 -20.10 -24.35
C VAL A 47 28.01 -20.18 -25.83
N PHE A 48 29.06 -19.48 -26.24
CA PHE A 48 29.42 -19.29 -27.65
C PHE A 48 30.73 -19.97 -28.06
N GLY A 49 31.47 -20.56 -27.12
CA GLY A 49 32.65 -21.35 -27.46
C GLY A 49 32.29 -22.55 -28.35
N PRO A 50 33.19 -22.93 -29.28
CA PRO A 50 32.98 -24.13 -30.08
C PRO A 50 32.89 -25.36 -29.18
N ASP A 51 31.99 -26.28 -29.51
CA ASP A 51 31.89 -27.58 -28.84
C ASP A 51 31.57 -27.58 -27.32
N SER A 52 31.03 -26.47 -26.79
CA SER A 52 30.76 -26.33 -25.35
C SER A 52 29.78 -27.38 -24.81
N GLN A 53 30.00 -27.80 -23.55
CA GLN A 53 29.12 -28.76 -22.86
C GLN A 53 27.70 -28.22 -22.72
N PHE A 54 27.56 -26.94 -22.34
CA PHE A 54 26.30 -26.24 -22.28
C PHE A 54 25.49 -26.37 -23.59
N SER A 55 26.13 -26.10 -24.73
CA SER A 55 25.46 -26.18 -26.04
C SER A 55 25.03 -27.61 -26.38
N LYS A 56 25.82 -28.63 -26.00
CA LYS A 56 25.48 -30.05 -26.19
C LYS A 56 24.25 -30.47 -25.38
N GLU A 57 24.23 -30.14 -24.10
CA GLU A 57 23.13 -30.47 -23.18
C GLU A 57 21.85 -29.70 -23.54
N LEU A 58 21.96 -28.43 -23.93
CA LEU A 58 20.82 -27.64 -24.40
C LEU A 58 20.18 -28.26 -25.64
N ARG A 59 20.98 -28.71 -26.60
CA ARG A 59 20.47 -29.38 -27.81
C ARG A 59 19.78 -30.70 -27.48
N GLU A 60 20.31 -31.48 -26.55
CA GLU A 60 19.70 -32.73 -26.12
C GLU A 60 18.35 -32.48 -25.44
N LEU A 61 18.27 -31.51 -24.52
CA LEU A 61 17.02 -31.16 -23.83
C LEU A 61 15.96 -30.62 -24.80
N GLN A 62 16.37 -29.82 -25.79
CA GLN A 62 15.47 -29.24 -26.79
C GLN A 62 15.10 -30.19 -27.93
N GLY A 63 15.66 -31.41 -27.95
CA GLY A 63 15.45 -32.38 -29.02
C GLY A 63 15.94 -31.89 -30.38
N THR A 64 17.01 -31.10 -30.41
CA THR A 64 17.64 -30.59 -31.63
C THR A 64 18.44 -31.70 -32.31
N MET A 65 18.16 -31.96 -33.58
CA MET A 65 18.77 -33.00 -34.40
C MET A 65 19.59 -32.38 -35.54
N ASP A 66 20.44 -33.18 -36.18
CA ASP A 66 21.20 -32.80 -37.37
C ASP A 66 22.00 -31.49 -37.22
N TYR A 67 22.58 -31.26 -36.03
CA TYR A 67 23.28 -30.02 -35.74
C TYR A 67 24.67 -29.99 -36.39
N GLU A 68 24.86 -29.05 -37.31
CA GLU A 68 26.13 -28.74 -37.97
C GLU A 68 26.56 -27.31 -37.64
N GLU A 69 27.73 -27.16 -37.04
CA GLU A 69 28.31 -25.87 -36.66
C GLU A 69 29.57 -25.59 -37.48
N GLN A 70 29.60 -24.45 -38.18
CA GLN A 70 30.77 -23.99 -38.90
C GLN A 70 31.75 -23.28 -37.95
N PRO A 71 33.07 -23.30 -38.23
CA PRO A 71 34.04 -22.56 -37.44
C PRO A 71 33.78 -21.05 -37.51
N TRP A 72 34.22 -20.32 -36.48
CA TRP A 72 34.19 -18.86 -36.48
C TRP A 72 35.10 -18.30 -37.59
N THR A 73 34.52 -17.50 -38.48
CA THR A 73 35.22 -16.92 -39.63
C THR A 73 35.27 -15.40 -39.54
N TRP A 74 36.40 -14.84 -39.96
CA TRP A 74 36.63 -13.42 -39.92
C TRP A 74 36.02 -12.72 -41.14
N ASN A 75 35.13 -11.76 -40.89
CA ASN A 75 34.52 -10.95 -41.93
C ASN A 75 35.12 -9.52 -41.90
N ASN A 76 35.81 -9.15 -42.97
CA ASN A 76 36.48 -7.86 -43.13
C ASN A 76 35.52 -6.72 -43.57
N ASN A 77 34.21 -6.89 -43.39
CA ASN A 77 33.23 -5.82 -43.55
C ASN A 77 33.54 -4.64 -42.60
N ASN A 78 32.93 -3.47 -42.81
CA ASN A 78 33.14 -2.29 -41.98
C ASN A 78 31.84 -1.99 -41.19
N PRO A 79 31.77 -2.24 -39.87
CA PRO A 79 32.87 -2.66 -38.99
C PRO A 79 33.24 -4.15 -39.14
N PRO A 80 34.50 -4.50 -38.83
CA PRO A 80 34.95 -5.88 -38.81
C PRO A 80 34.15 -6.74 -37.84
N SER A 81 33.85 -7.98 -38.21
CA SER A 81 33.08 -8.89 -37.35
C SER A 81 33.53 -10.35 -37.46
N LEU A 82 33.29 -11.11 -36.40
CA LEU A 82 33.53 -12.56 -36.36
C LEU A 82 32.18 -13.27 -36.48
N THR A 83 32.00 -14.11 -37.49
CA THR A 83 30.70 -14.74 -37.81
C THR A 83 30.83 -16.26 -37.93
N ARG A 84 29.81 -16.99 -37.45
CA ARG A 84 29.64 -18.42 -37.73
C ARG A 84 28.20 -18.72 -38.15
N THR A 85 28.03 -19.84 -38.84
CA THR A 85 26.71 -20.34 -39.24
C THR A 85 26.48 -21.71 -38.63
N CYS A 86 25.32 -21.89 -38.00
CA CYS A 86 24.84 -23.15 -37.47
C CYS A 86 23.60 -23.59 -38.25
N GLN A 87 23.51 -24.86 -38.61
CA GLN A 87 22.35 -25.46 -39.26
C GLN A 87 21.86 -26.63 -38.42
N TYR A 88 20.56 -26.69 -38.17
CA TYR A 88 19.98 -27.77 -37.35
C TYR A 88 18.49 -27.97 -37.60
N THR A 89 17.99 -29.14 -37.21
CA THR A 89 16.56 -29.44 -37.19
C THR A 89 16.05 -29.31 -35.76
N LYS A 90 15.20 -28.31 -35.48
CA LYS A 90 14.58 -28.17 -34.16
C LYS A 90 13.47 -29.21 -33.98
N GLY A 91 13.40 -29.85 -32.81
CA GLY A 91 12.41 -30.87 -32.49
C GLY A 91 10.96 -30.38 -32.60
N ALA A 92 10.01 -31.29 -32.82
CA ALA A 92 8.60 -30.95 -32.86
C ALA A 92 8.10 -30.48 -31.48
N THR A 93 7.46 -29.31 -31.43
CA THR A 93 6.82 -28.78 -30.23
C THR A 93 5.30 -28.95 -30.31
N LYS A 94 4.59 -28.56 -29.25
CA LYS A 94 3.11 -28.57 -29.23
C LYS A 94 2.49 -27.73 -30.35
N PHE A 95 3.24 -26.75 -30.86
CA PHE A 95 2.74 -25.74 -31.81
C PHE A 95 3.43 -25.80 -33.18
N MET A 96 4.56 -26.49 -33.32
CA MET A 96 5.29 -26.62 -34.59
C MET A 96 5.79 -28.05 -34.82
N LYS A 97 5.76 -28.49 -36.08
CA LYS A 97 6.48 -29.70 -36.51
C LYS A 97 7.99 -29.44 -36.48
N ALA A 98 8.77 -30.52 -36.52
CA ALA A 98 10.22 -30.40 -36.66
C ALA A 98 10.58 -29.56 -37.89
N VAL A 99 11.51 -28.63 -37.73
CA VAL A 99 11.78 -27.58 -38.72
C VAL A 99 13.28 -27.34 -38.88
N LYS A 100 13.73 -27.27 -40.14
CA LYS A 100 15.10 -26.87 -40.44
C LYS A 100 15.31 -25.39 -40.18
N THR A 101 16.38 -25.11 -39.44
CA THR A 101 16.73 -23.79 -38.94
C THR A 101 18.15 -23.46 -39.36
N ILE A 102 18.33 -22.25 -39.88
CA ILE A 102 19.64 -21.67 -40.18
C ILE A 102 19.84 -20.50 -39.24
N GLU A 103 20.93 -20.54 -38.49
CA GLU A 103 21.30 -19.55 -37.49
C GLU A 103 22.66 -18.94 -37.82
N GLU A 104 22.70 -17.64 -38.06
CA GLU A 104 23.93 -16.88 -38.28
C GLU A 104 24.24 -16.07 -37.01
N GLN A 105 25.41 -16.29 -36.42
CA GLN A 105 25.85 -15.61 -35.20
C GLN A 105 27.03 -14.71 -35.52
N THR A 106 26.96 -13.45 -35.10
CA THR A 106 27.96 -12.42 -35.39
C THR A 106 28.37 -11.70 -34.11
N TYR A 107 29.64 -11.73 -33.75
CA TYR A 107 30.17 -10.85 -32.70
C TYR A 107 30.23 -9.42 -33.21
N LEU A 108 29.52 -8.53 -32.51
CA LEU A 108 29.57 -7.08 -32.70
C LEU A 108 30.62 -6.43 -31.79
N LYS A 109 30.84 -7.00 -30.60
CA LYS A 109 31.76 -6.48 -29.58
C LYS A 109 32.35 -7.63 -28.77
N ALA A 110 33.64 -7.55 -28.43
CA ALA A 110 34.30 -8.49 -27.52
C ALA A 110 35.56 -7.84 -26.93
N ASP A 111 35.44 -7.01 -25.89
CA ASP A 111 36.58 -6.25 -25.31
C ASP A 111 37.24 -6.95 -24.11
N GLY A 112 36.80 -8.16 -23.78
CA GLY A 112 37.23 -8.95 -22.62
C GLY A 112 36.40 -8.71 -21.36
N LYS A 113 35.70 -7.58 -21.26
CA LYS A 113 34.73 -7.28 -20.19
C LYS A 113 33.30 -7.37 -20.69
N SER A 114 33.06 -7.10 -21.96
CA SER A 114 31.75 -7.13 -22.60
C SER A 114 31.82 -7.87 -23.93
N TYR A 115 30.81 -8.71 -24.15
CA TYR A 115 30.61 -9.48 -25.38
C TYR A 115 29.20 -9.22 -25.89
N VAL A 116 29.08 -8.84 -27.17
CA VAL A 116 27.81 -8.58 -27.82
C VAL A 116 27.72 -9.43 -29.07
N ILE A 117 26.73 -10.32 -29.13
CA ILE A 117 26.52 -11.27 -30.21
C ILE A 117 25.13 -11.05 -30.80
N MET A 118 25.08 -10.79 -32.10
CA MET A 118 23.83 -10.73 -32.87
C MET A 118 23.59 -12.09 -33.52
N THR A 119 22.40 -12.64 -33.34
CA THR A 119 21.98 -13.90 -33.93
C THR A 119 20.80 -13.68 -34.86
N ARG A 120 20.90 -14.14 -36.11
CA ARG A 120 19.80 -14.13 -37.09
C ARG A 120 19.35 -15.55 -37.37
N VAL A 121 18.08 -15.83 -37.11
CA VAL A 121 17.48 -17.16 -37.24
C VAL A 121 16.46 -17.16 -38.37
N ARG A 122 16.61 -18.10 -39.30
CA ARG A 122 15.72 -18.32 -40.46
C ARG A 122 15.16 -19.73 -40.44
N THR A 123 13.85 -19.82 -40.65
CA THR A 123 13.10 -21.09 -40.68
C THR A 123 12.23 -21.16 -41.95
N PRO A 124 12.83 -21.31 -43.14
CA PRO A 124 12.12 -21.12 -44.42
C PRO A 124 10.97 -22.13 -44.65
N GLU A 125 10.97 -23.26 -43.95
CA GLU A 125 9.98 -24.33 -44.08
C GLU A 125 8.67 -24.07 -43.31
N VAL A 126 8.62 -23.08 -42.40
CA VAL A 126 7.38 -22.76 -41.66
C VAL A 126 6.43 -21.93 -42.52
N PRO A 127 5.12 -21.91 -42.22
CA PRO A 127 4.19 -20.96 -42.84
C PRO A 127 4.72 -19.53 -42.71
N PHE A 128 4.87 -18.83 -43.84
CA PHE A 128 5.45 -17.48 -43.92
C PHE A 128 6.95 -17.38 -43.55
N GLY A 129 7.69 -18.48 -43.46
CA GLY A 129 9.09 -18.50 -43.04
C GLY A 129 10.07 -17.70 -43.92
N ASN A 130 9.69 -17.40 -45.17
CA ASN A 130 10.45 -16.52 -46.07
C ASN A 130 10.09 -15.04 -45.92
N CYS A 131 9.06 -14.71 -45.14
CA CYS A 131 8.59 -13.33 -44.96
C CYS A 131 9.27 -12.63 -43.77
N PHE A 132 9.91 -13.37 -42.88
CA PHE A 132 10.53 -12.81 -41.68
C PHE A 132 11.79 -13.59 -41.26
N GLU A 133 12.63 -12.93 -40.48
CA GLU A 133 13.69 -13.56 -39.69
C GLU A 133 13.60 -13.11 -38.23
N VAL A 134 14.08 -13.95 -37.32
CA VAL A 134 14.13 -13.62 -35.90
C VAL A 134 15.55 -13.16 -35.57
N VAL A 135 15.67 -11.95 -35.05
CA VAL A 135 16.95 -11.37 -34.65
C VAL A 135 17.03 -11.35 -33.14
N MET A 136 18.12 -11.85 -32.56
CA MET A 136 18.38 -11.84 -31.13
C MET A 136 19.71 -11.13 -30.86
N LEU A 137 19.78 -10.34 -29.80
CA LEU A 137 20.98 -9.64 -29.36
C LEU A 137 21.34 -10.11 -27.96
N TYR A 138 22.44 -10.85 -27.85
CA TYR A 138 23.01 -11.31 -26.60
C TYR A 138 24.05 -10.29 -26.11
N LYS A 139 23.94 -9.86 -24.86
CA LYS A 139 24.90 -8.98 -24.18
C LYS A 139 25.39 -9.67 -22.92
N ILE A 140 26.68 -10.00 -22.87
CA ILE A 140 27.36 -10.50 -21.66
C ILE A 140 28.28 -9.39 -21.18
N ILE A 141 27.98 -8.79 -20.04
CA ILE A 141 28.72 -7.64 -19.51
C ILE A 141 29.25 -7.96 -18.11
N HIS A 142 30.54 -7.70 -17.89
CA HIS A 142 31.17 -7.82 -16.58
C HIS A 142 30.49 -6.89 -15.57
N TYR A 143 30.17 -7.44 -14.40
CA TYR A 143 29.50 -6.74 -13.32
C TYR A 143 30.48 -6.51 -12.15
N PRO A 144 30.46 -5.34 -11.48
CA PRO A 144 31.42 -5.03 -10.41
C PRO A 144 31.35 -6.05 -9.26
N GLU A 145 32.53 -6.36 -8.71
CA GLU A 145 32.77 -7.42 -7.72
C GLU A 145 31.90 -7.27 -6.46
N SER A 146 31.37 -8.39 -5.97
CA SER A 146 30.86 -8.49 -4.60
C SER A 146 31.99 -8.81 -3.61
N SER A 147 31.72 -8.69 -2.32
CA SER A 147 32.66 -8.93 -1.21
C SER A 147 33.36 -10.30 -1.20
N SER A 148 32.95 -11.27 -2.06
CA SER A 148 33.54 -12.60 -2.18
C SER A 148 34.74 -12.69 -3.14
N GLY A 149 35.01 -11.67 -3.96
CA GLY A 149 36.12 -11.69 -4.93
C GLY A 149 35.92 -12.60 -6.15
N GLU A 150 34.72 -13.15 -6.35
CA GLU A 150 34.34 -13.91 -7.55
C GLU A 150 33.83 -12.95 -8.64
N GLY A 151 34.32 -13.10 -9.88
CA GLY A 151 33.89 -12.28 -11.01
C GLY A 151 32.43 -12.56 -11.38
N MET A 152 31.64 -11.50 -11.58
CA MET A 152 30.23 -11.59 -11.98
C MET A 152 30.03 -11.12 -13.43
N SER A 153 29.02 -11.68 -14.08
CA SER A 153 28.60 -11.23 -15.41
C SER A 153 27.09 -11.22 -15.56
N HIS A 154 26.61 -10.23 -16.28
CA HIS A 154 25.20 -10.01 -16.56
C HIS A 154 24.92 -10.38 -18.01
N LEU A 155 23.99 -11.32 -18.21
CA LEU A 155 23.54 -11.81 -19.52
C LEU A 155 22.14 -11.30 -19.79
N THR A 156 22.02 -10.40 -20.77
CA THR A 156 20.76 -9.88 -21.28
C THR A 156 20.57 -10.35 -22.72
N VAL A 157 19.37 -10.79 -23.08
CA VAL A 157 19.00 -11.15 -24.45
C VAL A 157 17.72 -10.42 -24.85
N SER A 158 17.82 -9.55 -25.85
CA SER A 158 16.69 -8.91 -26.50
C SER A 158 16.43 -9.51 -27.88
N TYR A 159 15.22 -9.35 -28.41
CA TYR A 159 14.86 -9.89 -29.72
C TYR A 159 14.04 -8.92 -30.56
N ASN A 160 13.94 -9.18 -31.86
CA ASN A 160 13.03 -8.53 -32.79
C ASN A 160 12.62 -9.50 -33.91
N VAL A 161 11.45 -9.25 -34.52
CA VAL A 161 11.01 -9.96 -35.73
C VAL A 161 11.16 -9.02 -36.92
N GLU A 162 12.13 -9.29 -37.79
CA GLU A 162 12.37 -8.49 -38.98
C GLU A 162 11.59 -9.05 -40.16
N PHE A 163 10.61 -8.28 -40.66
CA PHE A 163 9.80 -8.66 -41.83
C PHE A 163 10.51 -8.28 -43.12
N LEU A 164 11.03 -9.29 -43.83
CA LEU A 164 11.67 -9.16 -45.14
C LEU A 164 10.64 -8.96 -46.26
N GLN A 165 9.39 -9.40 -46.05
CA GLN A 165 8.28 -9.25 -46.99
C GLN A 165 6.99 -8.82 -46.27
N SER A 166 6.11 -8.12 -46.99
CA SER A 166 4.81 -7.72 -46.44
C SER A 166 3.90 -8.93 -46.23
N THR A 167 3.27 -9.02 -45.05
CA THR A 167 2.31 -10.07 -44.69
C THR A 167 1.17 -9.50 -43.86
N MET A 168 -0.03 -10.05 -44.01
CA MET A 168 -1.20 -9.69 -43.20
C MET A 168 -1.18 -10.33 -41.80
N MET A 169 -0.24 -11.25 -41.55
CA MET A 169 -0.19 -12.08 -40.34
C MET A 169 0.88 -11.63 -39.32
N LYS A 170 1.35 -10.38 -39.39
CA LYS A 170 2.47 -9.89 -38.54
C LYS A 170 2.27 -10.17 -37.05
N SER A 171 1.13 -9.75 -36.50
CA SER A 171 0.83 -9.93 -35.07
C SER A 171 0.78 -11.41 -34.64
N MET A 172 0.28 -12.30 -35.51
CA MET A 172 0.26 -13.75 -35.24
C MET A 172 1.67 -14.34 -35.23
N ILE A 173 2.52 -13.91 -36.17
CA ILE A 173 3.92 -14.34 -36.26
C ILE A 173 4.70 -13.85 -35.05
N GLU A 174 4.61 -12.56 -34.72
CA GLU A 174 5.24 -11.96 -33.54
C GLU A 174 4.82 -12.65 -32.25
N GLY A 175 3.52 -12.95 -32.10
CA GLY A 175 3.01 -13.70 -30.95
C GLY A 175 3.58 -15.11 -30.85
N SER A 176 3.60 -15.84 -31.97
CA SER A 176 4.13 -17.21 -32.02
C SER A 176 5.65 -17.26 -31.77
N VAL A 177 6.39 -16.28 -32.31
CA VAL A 177 7.84 -16.15 -32.07
C VAL A 177 8.11 -15.85 -30.60
N ARG A 178 7.39 -14.90 -29.99
CA ARG A 178 7.53 -14.57 -28.58
C ARG A 178 7.29 -15.79 -27.68
N ASP A 179 6.20 -16.52 -27.91
CA ASP A 179 5.85 -17.69 -27.10
C ASP A 179 6.89 -18.82 -27.28
N GLY A 180 7.37 -19.04 -28.52
CA GLY A 180 8.41 -20.02 -28.81
C GLY A 180 9.79 -19.65 -28.25
N LEU A 181 10.14 -18.36 -28.24
CA LEU A 181 11.36 -17.86 -27.61
C LEU A 181 11.27 -18.00 -26.08
N LYS A 182 10.12 -17.70 -25.48
CA LYS A 182 9.91 -17.88 -24.04
C LYS A 182 10.15 -19.33 -23.61
N GLU A 183 9.53 -20.29 -24.28
CA GLU A 183 9.75 -21.73 -24.01
C GLU A 183 11.22 -22.13 -24.23
N ASN A 184 11.86 -21.61 -25.29
CA ASN A 184 13.27 -21.88 -25.59
C ASN A 184 14.21 -21.38 -24.47
N PHE A 185 13.95 -20.18 -23.94
CA PHE A 185 14.77 -19.56 -22.92
C PHE A 185 14.48 -20.05 -21.50
N GLU A 186 13.33 -20.67 -21.25
CA GLU A 186 13.07 -21.45 -20.02
C GLU A 186 14.05 -22.65 -19.94
N SER A 187 14.17 -23.45 -21.00
CA SER A 187 15.17 -24.54 -21.06
C SER A 187 16.61 -24.03 -21.03
N TYR A 188 16.87 -22.85 -21.62
CA TYR A 188 18.19 -22.21 -21.61
C TYR A 188 18.63 -21.86 -20.18
N ALA A 189 17.75 -21.23 -19.38
CA ALA A 189 18.02 -20.94 -17.97
C ALA A 189 18.29 -22.20 -17.15
N GLU A 190 17.49 -23.25 -17.37
CA GLU A 190 17.64 -24.52 -16.65
C GLU A 190 19.02 -25.13 -16.87
N ILE A 191 19.46 -25.30 -18.12
CA ILE A 191 20.77 -25.86 -18.42
C ILE A 191 21.90 -24.94 -17.95
N LEU A 192 21.77 -23.62 -18.12
CA LEU A 192 22.82 -22.69 -17.69
C LEU A 192 23.03 -22.73 -16.17
N SER A 193 21.94 -22.97 -15.41
CA SER A 193 21.99 -23.14 -13.94
C SER A 193 22.76 -24.38 -13.49
N TRP A 194 22.91 -25.39 -14.33
CA TRP A 194 23.72 -26.58 -14.02
C TRP A 194 25.22 -26.30 -14.07
N HIS A 195 25.63 -25.35 -14.91
CA HIS A 195 27.04 -24.98 -15.11
C HIS A 195 27.46 -23.79 -14.27
N VAL A 196 26.56 -22.83 -14.05
CA VAL A 196 26.87 -21.57 -13.37
C VAL A 196 25.78 -21.20 -12.37
N LYS A 197 26.19 -20.82 -11.16
CA LYS A 197 25.27 -20.30 -10.16
C LYS A 197 24.74 -18.94 -10.58
N ILE A 198 23.42 -18.79 -10.54
CA ILE A 198 22.76 -17.50 -10.63
C ILE A 198 23.15 -16.71 -9.37
N ALA A 199 23.62 -15.47 -9.55
CA ALA A 199 23.81 -14.56 -8.43
C ALA A 199 22.42 -14.23 -7.87
N ASP A 200 22.22 -14.25 -6.54
CA ASP A 200 20.90 -14.06 -5.90
C ASP A 200 20.14 -12.91 -6.56
N SER A 201 19.23 -13.26 -7.46
CA SER A 201 18.64 -12.31 -8.42
C SER A 201 17.74 -11.31 -7.71
N ALA A 202 17.12 -11.74 -6.60
CA ALA A 202 16.27 -10.90 -5.77
C ALA A 202 17.01 -9.69 -5.20
N GLY A 203 18.22 -9.88 -4.66
CA GLY A 203 19.01 -8.80 -4.05
C GLY A 203 19.64 -7.86 -5.09
N MET A 204 20.13 -8.41 -6.20
CA MET A 204 20.79 -7.61 -7.25
C MET A 204 19.81 -6.84 -8.15
N ASP A 205 18.65 -7.42 -8.48
CA ASP A 205 17.60 -6.72 -9.22
C ASP A 205 17.00 -5.60 -8.36
N LYS A 206 16.79 -5.86 -7.06
CA LYS A 206 16.41 -4.83 -6.09
C LYS A 206 17.41 -3.67 -6.10
N GLU A 207 18.70 -3.91 -5.88
CA GLU A 207 19.69 -2.84 -5.84
C GLU A 207 19.74 -2.03 -7.14
N ARG A 208 19.67 -2.69 -8.30
CA ARG A 208 19.63 -2.01 -9.61
C ARG A 208 18.37 -1.20 -9.83
N LEU A 209 17.20 -1.74 -9.46
CA LEU A 209 15.91 -1.07 -9.62
C LEU A 209 15.73 0.08 -8.62
N LEU A 210 16.40 0.02 -7.46
CA LEU A 210 16.36 1.05 -6.43
C LEU A 210 17.47 2.11 -6.60
N ALA A 211 18.60 1.80 -7.24
CA ALA A 211 19.73 2.72 -7.40
C ALA A 211 19.36 4.07 -8.05
N PRO A 212 18.54 4.13 -9.13
CA PRO A 212 18.11 5.42 -9.69
C PRO A 212 17.37 6.29 -8.68
N LEU A 213 16.55 5.69 -7.81
CA LEU A 213 15.72 6.40 -6.82
C LEU A 213 16.57 6.98 -5.69
N GLN A 214 17.63 6.28 -5.28
CA GLN A 214 18.57 6.79 -4.27
C GLN A 214 19.32 8.04 -4.74
N THR A 215 19.53 8.19 -6.05
CA THR A 215 20.19 9.37 -6.64
C THR A 215 19.24 10.52 -6.94
N ASP A 216 17.94 10.25 -7.09
CA ASP A 216 16.94 11.22 -7.56
C ASP A 216 16.17 11.90 -6.42
N HIS A 217 16.69 11.83 -5.18
CA HIS A 217 16.13 12.57 -4.04
C HIS A 217 16.13 14.07 -4.36
N GLN A 218 14.96 14.59 -4.78
CA GLN A 218 14.84 15.99 -5.18
C GLN A 218 15.20 16.88 -4.00
N SER A 219 16.18 17.77 -4.20
CA SER A 219 16.56 18.72 -3.16
C SER A 219 15.35 19.58 -2.77
N ASP A 220 15.19 19.82 -1.46
CA ASP A 220 14.09 20.61 -0.92
C ASP A 220 13.99 22.00 -1.57
N ILE A 221 15.13 22.51 -2.05
CA ILE A 221 15.29 23.74 -2.82
C ILE A 221 14.59 23.67 -4.18
N ARG A 222 14.73 22.56 -4.93
CA ARG A 222 14.09 22.40 -6.24
C ARG A 222 12.57 22.31 -6.11
N LEU A 223 12.08 21.65 -5.07
CA LEU A 223 10.65 21.56 -4.78
C LEU A 223 10.10 22.91 -4.29
N ALA A 224 10.85 23.64 -3.47
CA ALA A 224 10.52 25.01 -3.08
C ALA A 224 10.42 25.94 -4.31
N TYR A 225 11.35 25.82 -5.26
CA TYR A 225 11.29 26.58 -6.51
C TYR A 225 10.01 26.29 -7.31
N LYS A 226 9.64 25.02 -7.50
CA LYS A 226 8.40 24.64 -8.20
C LYS A 226 7.15 25.22 -7.51
N TYR A 227 7.12 25.18 -6.18
CA TYR A 227 5.96 25.63 -5.40
C TYR A 227 5.85 27.17 -5.32
N PHE A 228 6.97 27.86 -5.07
CA PHE A 228 6.98 29.31 -4.88
C PHE A 228 7.17 30.12 -6.18
N CYS A 229 7.61 29.50 -7.29
CA CYS A 229 7.70 30.17 -8.60
C CYS A 229 6.32 30.24 -9.30
N ASN A 230 5.30 30.72 -8.58
CA ASN A 230 3.95 30.96 -9.09
C ASN A 230 3.72 32.47 -9.23
N PHE A 231 2.86 32.87 -10.17
CA PHE A 231 2.41 34.25 -10.39
C PHE A 231 2.04 34.96 -9.09
N THR A 232 1.39 34.28 -8.14
CA THR A 232 1.03 34.87 -6.84
C THR A 232 2.27 35.43 -6.13
N VAL A 233 3.31 34.62 -5.90
CA VAL A 233 4.54 35.04 -5.21
C VAL A 233 5.28 36.11 -6.00
N ILE A 234 5.43 35.92 -7.31
CA ILE A 234 6.13 36.86 -8.17
C ILE A 234 5.44 38.23 -8.13
N SER A 235 4.11 38.26 -8.23
CA SER A 235 3.33 39.50 -8.13
C SER A 235 3.45 40.15 -6.76
N THR A 236 3.43 39.37 -5.66
CA THR A 236 3.64 39.87 -4.29
C THR A 236 5.01 40.51 -4.14
N VAL A 237 6.08 39.88 -4.65
CA VAL A 237 7.45 40.41 -4.57
C VAL A 237 7.57 41.70 -5.39
N ILE A 238 7.03 41.73 -6.62
CA ILE A 238 7.06 42.93 -7.46
C ILE A 238 6.28 44.08 -6.80
N MET A 239 5.09 43.83 -6.25
CA MET A 239 4.29 44.84 -5.54
C MET A 239 4.97 45.32 -4.26
N ALA A 240 5.57 44.42 -3.48
CA ALA A 240 6.35 44.79 -2.29
C ALA A 240 7.55 45.68 -2.64
N LEU A 241 8.28 45.33 -3.72
CA LEU A 241 9.38 46.15 -4.22
C LEU A 241 8.90 47.51 -4.71
N TYR A 242 7.78 47.56 -5.42
CA TYR A 242 7.16 48.81 -5.86
C TYR A 242 6.83 49.72 -4.67
N VAL A 243 6.17 49.19 -3.64
CA VAL A 243 5.83 49.95 -2.42
C VAL A 243 7.09 50.38 -1.66
N LEU A 244 8.10 49.51 -1.53
CA LEU A 244 9.39 49.86 -0.91
C LEU A 244 10.09 51.00 -1.65
N VAL A 245 10.20 50.91 -2.97
CA VAL A 245 10.79 51.96 -3.81
C VAL A 245 9.99 53.26 -3.69
N HIS A 246 8.65 53.18 -3.67
CA HIS A 246 7.79 54.33 -3.44
C HIS A 246 8.12 55.00 -2.11
N ILE A 247 8.19 54.24 -1.00
CA ILE A 247 8.54 54.75 0.34
C ILE A 247 9.93 55.41 0.35
N PHE A 248 10.94 54.82 -0.32
CA PHE A 248 12.30 55.38 -0.36
C PHE A 248 12.41 56.66 -1.21
N LEU A 249 11.58 56.81 -2.24
CA LEU A 249 11.60 57.96 -3.14
C LEU A 249 10.66 59.08 -2.69
N SER A 250 9.69 58.78 -1.83
CA SER A 250 8.81 59.77 -1.21
C SER A 250 9.63 60.75 -0.36
N ARG A 251 9.53 62.04 -0.69
CA ARG A 251 10.11 63.13 0.11
C ARG A 251 9.17 63.42 1.28
N PRO A 252 9.67 63.80 2.48
CA PRO A 252 8.80 64.27 3.56
C PRO A 252 8.02 65.49 3.09
N GLY A 253 6.71 65.31 2.86
CA GLY A 253 5.77 66.34 2.48
C GLY A 253 5.14 67.01 3.71
N PRO A 254 4.53 68.19 3.57
CA PRO A 254 3.68 68.75 4.63
C PRO A 254 2.46 67.85 4.84
N LEU A 255 2.12 67.57 6.10
CA LEU A 255 0.95 66.79 6.53
C LEU A 255 -0.29 67.21 5.71
N MET A 256 -0.73 66.36 4.79
CA MET A 256 -1.89 66.60 3.94
C MET A 256 -2.77 65.35 3.91
N GLY A 257 -3.60 65.18 4.93
CA GLY A 257 -4.56 64.10 4.95
C GLY A 257 -5.15 63.79 6.33
N LEU A 258 -5.69 62.58 6.44
CA LEU A 258 -6.34 61.99 7.62
C LEU A 258 -5.37 61.59 8.75
N GLU A 259 -4.15 62.14 8.77
CA GLU A 259 -3.09 61.77 9.71
C GLU A 259 -3.45 62.20 11.15
N PHE A 260 -3.53 61.24 12.07
CA PHE A 260 -3.69 61.50 13.51
C PHE A 260 -2.39 61.16 14.23
N LYS A 261 -2.12 61.80 15.37
CA LYS A 261 -0.91 61.52 16.18
C LYS A 261 -0.77 60.03 16.49
N GLY A 262 0.17 59.38 15.80
CA GLY A 262 0.50 57.96 15.97
C GLY A 262 0.06 57.03 14.83
N LEU A 263 -0.69 57.51 13.82
CA LEU A 263 -1.13 56.72 12.68
C LEU A 263 -1.05 57.54 11.37
N ASP A 264 -0.06 57.23 10.51
CA ASP A 264 0.00 57.71 9.12
C ASP A 264 -0.97 56.90 8.26
N LEU A 265 -1.89 57.57 7.59
CA LEU A 265 -2.80 56.99 6.60
C LEU A 265 -2.27 57.29 5.20
N PRO A 266 -2.56 56.44 4.18
CA PRO A 266 -2.08 56.68 2.81
C PRO A 266 -2.56 58.03 2.25
N ASP A 267 -1.67 58.75 1.56
CA ASP A 267 -1.92 60.10 1.05
C ASP A 267 -2.88 60.10 -0.15
N THR A 268 -3.02 58.94 -0.83
CA THR A 268 -3.90 58.78 -1.99
C THR A 268 -4.74 57.50 -1.94
N PHE A 269 -5.93 57.54 -2.57
CA PHE A 269 -6.76 56.34 -2.79
C PHE A 269 -6.01 55.21 -3.52
N GLY A 270 -5.06 55.55 -4.39
CA GLY A 270 -4.21 54.59 -5.08
C GLY A 270 -3.28 53.83 -4.13
N GLU A 271 -2.62 54.53 -3.22
CA GLU A 271 -1.76 53.92 -2.19
C GLU A 271 -2.54 53.04 -1.22
N LEU A 272 -3.77 53.43 -0.85
CA LEU A 272 -4.65 52.61 -0.02
C LEU A 272 -5.02 51.29 -0.70
N ILE A 273 -5.40 51.34 -1.99
CA ILE A 273 -5.75 50.14 -2.77
C ILE A 273 -4.53 49.24 -2.96
N ILE A 274 -3.37 49.81 -3.32
CA ILE A 274 -2.12 49.06 -3.53
C ILE A 274 -1.66 48.40 -2.23
N SER A 275 -1.74 49.12 -1.10
CA SER A 275 -1.41 48.58 0.23
C SER A 275 -2.38 47.47 0.64
N GLY A 276 -3.68 47.64 0.40
CA GLY A 276 -4.69 46.61 0.67
C GLY A 276 -4.48 45.33 -0.16
N ILE A 277 -4.17 45.48 -1.45
CA ILE A 277 -3.83 44.34 -2.33
C ILE A 277 -2.56 43.64 -1.84
N LEU A 278 -1.53 44.41 -1.46
CA LEU A 278 -0.27 43.85 -0.94
C LEU A 278 -0.48 43.06 0.35
N VAL A 279 -1.34 43.54 1.27
CA VAL A 279 -1.69 42.82 2.51
C VAL A 279 -2.34 41.47 2.21
N LEU A 280 -3.34 41.43 1.32
CA LEU A 280 -4.01 40.18 0.91
C LEU A 280 -3.04 39.21 0.22
N GLN A 281 -2.15 39.74 -0.62
CA GLN A 281 -1.11 38.95 -1.29
C GLN A 281 -0.06 38.41 -0.31
N LEU A 282 0.29 39.18 0.72
CA LEU A 282 1.22 38.77 1.77
C LEU A 282 0.59 37.70 2.69
N GLU A 283 -0.68 37.84 3.05
CA GLU A 283 -1.43 36.82 3.80
C GLU A 283 -1.44 35.48 3.04
N ARG A 284 -1.71 35.52 1.73
CA ARG A 284 -1.68 34.33 0.88
C ARG A 284 -0.28 33.72 0.80
N LEU A 285 0.76 34.56 0.67
CA LEU A 285 2.16 34.10 0.66
C LEU A 285 2.54 33.44 2.00
N LEU A 286 2.15 34.02 3.14
CA LEU A 286 2.38 33.44 4.47
C LEU A 286 1.64 32.11 4.65
N SER A 287 0.42 31.99 4.15
CA SER A 287 -0.33 30.72 4.15
C SER A 287 0.39 29.64 3.34
N MET A 288 0.89 29.97 2.15
CA MET A 288 1.69 29.05 1.35
C MET A 288 3.00 28.65 2.05
N ILE A 289 3.69 29.60 2.69
CA ILE A 289 4.91 29.30 3.48
C ILE A 289 4.56 28.36 4.65
N SER A 290 3.48 28.62 5.38
CA SER A 290 3.02 27.78 6.48
C SER A 290 2.72 26.36 6.00
N ARG A 291 1.95 26.21 4.92
CA ARG A 291 1.63 24.90 4.32
C ARG A 291 2.87 24.15 3.86
N PHE A 292 3.81 24.84 3.20
CA PHE A 292 5.07 24.24 2.77
C PHE A 292 5.89 23.73 3.97
N VAL A 293 6.03 24.55 5.02
CA VAL A 293 6.76 24.17 6.25
C VAL A 293 6.07 22.99 6.94
N GLU A 294 4.75 23.00 7.06
CA GLU A 294 3.99 21.93 7.69
C GLU A 294 4.11 20.60 6.95
N ALA A 295 3.98 20.61 5.62
CA ALA A 295 4.18 19.43 4.80
C ALA A 295 5.60 18.84 4.95
N ARG A 296 6.62 19.70 5.19
CA ARG A 296 8.00 19.24 5.42
C ARG A 296 8.28 18.80 6.84
N VAL A 297 7.57 19.35 7.83
CA VAL A 297 7.64 18.88 9.22
C VAL A 297 6.93 17.53 9.37
N GLN A 298 5.92 17.28 8.55
CA GLN A 298 5.22 15.99 8.44
C GLN A 298 5.91 15.00 7.48
N ARG A 299 7.19 15.22 7.13
CA ARG A 299 8.01 14.20 6.47
C ARG A 299 7.91 12.92 7.31
N GLY A 300 7.49 11.82 6.68
CA GLY A 300 7.62 10.50 7.29
C GLY A 300 9.05 10.33 7.81
N SER A 301 9.20 9.94 9.07
CA SER A 301 10.50 9.81 9.73
C SER A 301 11.39 8.71 9.15
N ASP A 302 10.91 7.97 8.14
CA ASP A 302 11.38 6.62 7.85
C ASP A 302 11.96 6.43 6.43
N HIS A 303 12.22 7.54 5.73
CA HIS A 303 12.85 7.47 4.41
C HIS A 303 14.30 7.00 4.51
N GLY A 304 14.63 5.89 3.86
CA GLY A 304 16.00 5.36 3.83
C GLY A 304 16.52 4.83 5.17
N ILE A 305 15.65 4.61 6.16
CA ILE A 305 16.01 3.78 7.32
C ILE A 305 16.24 2.37 6.78
N LYS A 306 17.49 1.90 6.88
CA LYS A 306 17.77 0.49 6.59
C LYS A 306 17.06 -0.34 7.64
N ALA A 307 16.20 -1.23 7.18
CA ALA A 307 15.55 -2.18 8.06
C ALA A 307 16.59 -3.06 8.76
N ASN A 308 16.32 -3.38 10.02
CA ASN A 308 17.20 -4.16 10.86
C ASN A 308 16.58 -5.53 11.20
N GLY A 309 17.44 -6.51 11.46
CA GLY A 309 17.07 -7.83 12.00
C GLY A 309 17.13 -8.99 11.00
N ASP A 310 16.87 -10.19 11.52
CA ASP A 310 16.91 -11.45 10.76
C ASP A 310 15.50 -12.01 10.53
N GLY A 311 15.11 -12.24 9.28
CA GLY A 311 13.78 -12.71 8.91
C GLY A 311 13.30 -12.23 7.55
N TRP A 312 12.00 -11.94 7.45
CA TRP A 312 11.33 -11.46 6.25
C TRP A 312 11.41 -9.94 6.16
N LEU A 313 12.15 -9.44 5.18
CA LEU A 313 12.34 -8.04 4.90
C LEU A 313 11.42 -7.59 3.77
N LEU A 314 10.63 -6.52 4.00
CA LEU A 314 9.79 -5.91 2.99
C LEU A 314 10.36 -4.53 2.62
N THR A 315 10.70 -4.35 1.34
CA THR A 315 11.09 -3.06 0.77
C THR A 315 10.04 -2.62 -0.23
N VAL A 316 9.52 -1.39 -0.06
CA VAL A 316 8.55 -0.77 -0.96
C VAL A 316 9.16 0.50 -1.52
N ALA A 317 9.29 0.57 -2.84
CA ALA A 317 9.62 1.79 -3.56
C ALA A 317 8.32 2.42 -4.09
N LEU A 318 7.99 3.61 -3.58
CA LEU A 318 6.88 4.41 -4.04
C LEU A 318 7.37 5.36 -5.13
N LEU A 319 6.89 5.16 -6.37
CA LEU A 319 7.31 5.94 -7.52
C LEU A 319 6.40 7.13 -7.73
N GLU A 320 5.17 6.88 -8.19
CA GLU A 320 4.22 7.91 -8.58
C GLU A 320 2.77 7.45 -8.45
N ALA A 321 1.83 8.40 -8.51
CA ALA A 321 0.42 8.13 -8.71
C ALA A 321 -0.12 8.94 -9.88
N THR A 322 -1.22 8.47 -10.47
CA THR A 322 -1.89 9.16 -11.58
C THR A 322 -3.36 9.38 -11.28
N SER A 323 -3.87 10.51 -11.78
CA SER A 323 -5.30 10.85 -11.79
C SER A 323 -5.96 10.81 -10.40
N LEU A 324 -5.32 11.37 -9.37
CA LEU A 324 -5.91 11.45 -8.03
C LEU A 324 -7.14 12.38 -7.99
N PRO A 325 -8.19 12.05 -7.21
CA PRO A 325 -9.43 12.79 -7.22
C PRO A 325 -9.29 14.20 -6.60
N PRO A 326 -10.08 15.18 -7.06
CA PRO A 326 -10.10 16.52 -6.46
C PRO A 326 -10.78 16.53 -5.08
N VAL A 327 -10.34 17.44 -4.22
CA VAL A 327 -10.90 17.64 -2.87
C VAL A 327 -11.67 18.97 -2.80
N SER A 328 -12.73 18.99 -2.00
CA SER A 328 -13.62 20.15 -1.82
C SER A 328 -12.94 21.37 -1.18
N SER A 329 -11.82 21.17 -0.47
CA SER A 329 -11.01 22.20 0.22
C SER A 329 -10.01 22.94 -0.69
N GLY A 330 -9.89 22.56 -1.97
CA GLY A 330 -9.00 23.23 -2.94
C GLY A 330 -7.88 22.34 -3.48
N SER A 331 -6.63 22.67 -3.15
CA SER A 331 -5.42 22.00 -3.66
C SER A 331 -5.28 20.57 -3.15
N VAL A 332 -4.91 19.63 -4.02
CA VAL A 332 -4.63 18.24 -3.64
C VAL A 332 -3.15 18.12 -3.29
N ASP A 333 -2.88 17.76 -2.04
CA ASP A 333 -1.55 17.65 -1.47
C ASP A 333 -1.33 16.18 -0.99
N PRO A 334 -1.12 15.21 -1.90
CA PRO A 334 -1.24 13.79 -1.57
C PRO A 334 -0.03 13.22 -0.81
N TYR A 335 -0.31 12.23 0.05
CA TYR A 335 0.69 11.35 0.67
C TYR A 335 0.13 9.92 0.82
N VAL A 336 1.00 8.94 0.99
CA VAL A 336 0.67 7.51 1.05
C VAL A 336 1.04 6.93 2.41
N VAL A 337 0.16 6.11 2.95
CA VAL A 337 0.38 5.30 4.15
C VAL A 337 0.37 3.84 3.74
N PHE A 338 1.48 3.16 4.00
CA PHE A 338 1.62 1.72 3.82
C PHE A 338 1.49 1.03 5.17
N SER A 339 0.67 -0.01 5.26
CA SER A 339 0.50 -0.81 6.48
C SER A 339 0.78 -2.28 6.17
N CYS A 340 1.69 -2.90 6.92
CA CYS A 340 2.06 -4.30 6.76
C CYS A 340 2.26 -4.93 8.14
N ASN A 341 1.49 -5.98 8.45
CA ASN A 341 1.55 -6.68 9.75
C ASN A 341 1.42 -5.75 10.98
N GLY A 342 0.63 -4.67 10.87
CA GLY A 342 0.39 -3.70 11.93
C GLY A 342 1.36 -2.50 11.92
N ILE A 343 2.55 -2.67 11.34
CA ILE A 343 3.52 -1.58 11.18
C ILE A 343 3.10 -0.67 10.03
N THR A 344 3.11 0.63 10.26
CA THR A 344 2.81 1.64 9.24
C THR A 344 4.02 2.46 8.84
N ARG A 345 4.14 2.81 7.56
CA ARG A 345 5.15 3.71 7.00
C ARG A 345 4.47 4.79 6.16
N THR A 346 4.86 6.05 6.32
CA THR A 346 4.19 7.20 5.66
C THR A 346 5.14 7.93 4.71
N SER A 347 4.67 8.26 3.50
CA SER A 347 5.45 8.97 2.48
C SER A 347 5.58 10.46 2.80
N SER A 348 6.42 11.17 2.04
CA SER A 348 6.33 12.63 2.06
C SER A 348 5.04 13.14 1.39
N VAL A 349 4.66 14.37 1.74
CA VAL A 349 3.54 15.08 1.13
C VAL A 349 4.02 15.76 -0.15
N GLN A 350 3.35 15.47 -1.27
CA GLN A 350 3.53 16.21 -2.52
C GLN A 350 2.51 17.36 -2.57
N LEU A 351 2.93 18.56 -2.92
CA LEU A 351 2.07 19.75 -2.88
C LEU A 351 1.45 20.04 -4.26
N GLN A 352 0.15 20.31 -4.26
CA GLN A 352 -0.64 20.83 -5.40
C GLN A 352 -0.57 19.99 -6.67
N THR A 353 -0.72 18.66 -6.55
CA THR A 353 -0.62 17.76 -7.70
C THR A 353 -1.61 16.61 -7.61
N HIS A 354 -2.20 16.28 -8.78
CA HIS A 354 -3.02 15.10 -8.98
C HIS A 354 -2.22 13.90 -9.50
N ASP A 355 -0.99 14.16 -9.94
CA ASP A 355 -0.04 13.18 -10.48
C ASP A 355 1.29 13.30 -9.72
N PRO A 356 1.31 12.94 -8.42
CA PRO A 356 2.49 13.06 -7.58
C PRO A 356 3.60 12.08 -7.98
N GLN A 357 4.85 12.53 -7.83
CA GLN A 357 6.05 11.70 -7.96
C GLN A 357 6.84 11.79 -6.66
N TRP A 358 6.98 10.66 -5.96
CA TRP A 358 7.70 10.57 -4.68
C TRP A 358 9.14 10.08 -4.88
N ASN A 359 9.32 8.99 -5.63
CA ASN A 359 10.60 8.29 -5.77
C ASN A 359 11.24 7.93 -4.41
N GLU A 360 10.42 7.45 -3.47
CA GLU A 360 10.81 7.17 -2.09
C GLU A 360 10.93 5.66 -1.82
N ILE A 361 11.89 5.29 -0.99
CA ILE A 361 12.09 3.90 -0.56
C ILE A 361 11.75 3.80 0.93
N MET A 362 10.94 2.79 1.25
CA MET A 362 10.49 2.48 2.60
C MET A 362 10.81 1.03 2.90
N GLU A 363 11.47 0.80 4.03
CA GLU A 363 11.79 -0.55 4.49
C GLU A 363 11.06 -0.85 5.80
N PHE A 364 10.50 -2.05 5.88
CA PHE A 364 9.88 -2.60 7.09
C PHE A 364 10.89 -3.52 7.74
N ASP A 365 11.05 -3.42 9.06
CA ASP A 365 11.98 -4.27 9.82
C ASP A 365 11.66 -5.75 9.64
N ALA A 366 12.69 -6.59 9.84
CA ALA A 366 12.60 -8.01 9.56
C ALA A 366 11.50 -8.67 10.42
N MET A 367 10.53 -9.28 9.76
CA MET A 367 9.42 -9.99 10.39
C MET A 367 9.75 -11.47 10.56
N GLU A 368 9.28 -12.08 11.66
CA GLU A 368 9.49 -13.51 11.90
C GLU A 368 8.79 -14.40 10.84
N GLU A 369 7.64 -13.95 10.34
CA GLU A 369 6.81 -14.66 9.38
C GLU A 369 6.61 -13.84 8.10
N PRO A 370 6.45 -14.48 6.92
CA PRO A 370 6.25 -13.76 5.69
C PRO A 370 4.90 -13.04 5.72
N PRO A 371 4.84 -11.75 5.32
CA PRO A 371 3.58 -11.04 5.21
C PRO A 371 2.73 -11.64 4.07
N ALA A 372 1.42 -11.55 4.21
CA ALA A 372 0.46 -11.96 3.18
C ALA A 372 -0.03 -10.79 2.33
N THR A 373 -0.25 -9.63 2.95
CA THR A 373 -0.78 -8.43 2.31
C THR A 373 0.01 -7.18 2.67
N LEU A 374 -0.11 -6.16 1.81
CA LEU A 374 0.26 -4.77 2.06
C LEU A 374 -0.96 -3.90 1.82
N ASP A 375 -1.41 -3.21 2.86
CA ASP A 375 -2.47 -2.23 2.77
C ASP A 375 -1.88 -0.87 2.39
N VAL A 376 -2.54 -0.18 1.47
CA VAL A 376 -2.11 1.11 0.94
C VAL A 376 -3.27 2.08 1.02
N GLU A 377 -3.05 3.24 1.62
CA GLU A 377 -4.03 4.32 1.64
C GLU A 377 -3.39 5.64 1.21
N VAL A 378 -4.05 6.33 0.28
CA VAL A 378 -3.63 7.63 -0.22
C VAL A 378 -4.51 8.69 0.40
N PHE A 379 -3.91 9.70 0.99
CA PHE A 379 -4.58 10.75 1.73
C PHE A 379 -4.25 12.13 1.16
N ASN A 380 -5.16 13.08 1.35
CA ASN A 380 -4.91 14.50 1.14
C ASN A 380 -4.41 15.15 2.43
N PHE A 381 -3.28 15.83 2.35
CA PHE A 381 -2.76 16.63 3.46
C PHE A 381 -3.44 18.01 3.48
N ASP A 382 -4.35 18.22 4.44
CA ASP A 382 -4.98 19.53 4.66
C ASP A 382 -4.36 20.30 5.86
N GLY A 383 -3.44 19.67 6.58
CA GLY A 383 -2.79 20.20 7.78
C GLY A 383 -2.64 19.14 8.88
N PRO A 384 -1.73 19.31 9.87
CA PRO A 384 -1.42 18.33 10.91
C PRO A 384 -2.56 17.98 11.90
N PHE A 385 -3.74 18.58 11.75
CA PHE A 385 -4.91 18.33 12.59
C PHE A 385 -6.21 18.30 11.77
N ASP A 386 -6.09 18.30 10.46
CA ASP A 386 -7.22 18.18 9.55
C ASP A 386 -7.51 16.74 9.24
N LEU A 387 -8.78 16.49 8.91
CA LEU A 387 -9.19 15.14 8.58
C LEU A 387 -8.58 14.79 7.23
N ALA A 388 -7.51 14.00 7.22
CA ALA A 388 -6.91 13.43 6.01
C ALA A 388 -7.97 12.83 5.08
N VAL A 389 -8.33 13.53 4.02
CA VAL A 389 -9.35 13.02 3.10
C VAL A 389 -8.76 11.83 2.35
N SER A 390 -9.31 10.63 2.52
CA SER A 390 -8.89 9.45 1.77
C SER A 390 -9.18 9.67 0.28
N LEU A 391 -8.12 9.70 -0.52
CA LEU A 391 -8.13 9.84 -1.97
C LEU A 391 -8.31 8.49 -2.67
N GLY A 392 -8.03 7.39 -1.97
CA GLY A 392 -8.21 6.02 -2.44
C GLY A 392 -7.41 5.03 -1.60
N HIS A 393 -7.80 3.75 -1.63
CA HIS A 393 -7.10 2.68 -0.93
C HIS A 393 -6.88 1.48 -1.83
N ALA A 394 -5.91 0.63 -1.52
CA ALA A 394 -5.71 -0.65 -2.20
C ALA A 394 -5.11 -1.68 -1.24
N GLU A 395 -5.40 -2.94 -1.48
CA GLU A 395 -4.76 -4.06 -0.78
C GLU A 395 -4.01 -4.92 -1.80
N ILE A 396 -2.71 -5.12 -1.56
CA ILE A 396 -1.84 -5.91 -2.43
C ILE A 396 -1.60 -7.25 -1.75
N ASN A 397 -2.08 -8.33 -2.35
CA ASN A 397 -1.86 -9.68 -1.84
C ASN A 397 -0.64 -10.32 -2.52
N PHE A 398 0.45 -10.49 -1.76
CA PHE A 398 1.73 -10.98 -2.29
C PHE A 398 1.65 -12.39 -2.87
N LEU A 399 0.67 -13.19 -2.48
CA LEU A 399 0.50 -14.56 -2.97
C LEU A 399 -0.22 -14.64 -4.32
N LYS A 400 -0.77 -13.52 -4.80
CA LYS A 400 -1.43 -13.44 -6.11
C LYS A 400 -0.52 -12.88 -7.20
N HIS A 401 0.68 -12.43 -6.82
CA HIS A 401 1.63 -11.80 -7.73
C HIS A 401 2.94 -12.58 -7.73
N THR A 402 3.62 -12.55 -8.88
CA THR A 402 5.00 -13.05 -8.96
C THR A 402 5.97 -11.99 -8.47
N SER A 403 7.19 -12.38 -8.08
CA SER A 403 8.24 -11.42 -7.73
C SER A 403 8.54 -10.43 -8.87
N ALA A 404 8.49 -10.90 -10.12
CA ALA A 404 8.66 -10.06 -11.32
C ALA A 404 7.52 -9.05 -11.49
N GLU A 405 6.27 -9.44 -11.21
CA GLU A 405 5.15 -8.49 -11.22
C GLU A 405 5.27 -7.46 -10.11
N LEU A 406 5.64 -7.88 -8.90
CA LEU A 406 5.80 -6.98 -7.75
C LEU A 406 6.96 -6.01 -7.94
N ALA A 407 8.02 -6.40 -8.65
CA ALA A 407 9.17 -5.56 -8.95
C ALA A 407 8.81 -4.32 -9.79
N ASP A 408 7.68 -4.32 -10.49
CA ASP A 408 7.14 -3.15 -11.20
C ASP A 408 5.61 -3.27 -11.39
N ILE A 409 4.83 -2.74 -10.43
CA ILE A 409 3.37 -2.91 -10.40
C ILE A 409 2.60 -1.58 -10.40
N TRP A 410 1.58 -1.51 -11.24
CA TRP A 410 0.54 -0.48 -11.19
C TRP A 410 -0.71 -0.99 -10.48
N VAL A 411 -1.01 -0.38 -9.34
CA VAL A 411 -2.12 -0.78 -8.46
C VAL A 411 -3.29 0.20 -8.62
N PRO A 412 -4.47 -0.25 -9.05
CA PRO A 412 -5.65 0.61 -9.10
C PRO A 412 -6.17 0.92 -7.69
N LEU A 413 -6.54 2.16 -7.43
CA LEU A 413 -7.09 2.58 -6.15
C LEU A 413 -8.62 2.37 -6.11
N GLU A 414 -9.08 1.79 -5.02
CA GLU A 414 -10.47 1.62 -4.65
C GLU A 414 -11.00 2.83 -3.87
N GLY A 415 -12.32 3.01 -3.93
CA GLY A 415 -13.02 4.18 -3.39
C GLY A 415 -13.83 4.89 -4.48
N LYS A 416 -14.97 5.47 -4.09
CA LYS A 416 -15.94 6.03 -5.04
C LYS A 416 -15.34 7.10 -5.96
N LEU A 417 -14.51 7.98 -5.40
CA LEU A 417 -13.85 9.05 -6.15
C LEU A 417 -12.67 8.51 -6.97
N ALA A 418 -11.80 7.70 -6.34
CA ALA A 418 -10.66 7.05 -7.00
C ALA A 418 -11.06 6.25 -8.25
N GLN A 419 -12.12 5.43 -8.14
CA GLN A 419 -12.60 4.60 -9.26
C GLN A 419 -13.18 5.45 -10.39
N THR A 420 -13.83 6.57 -10.08
CA THR A 420 -14.34 7.50 -11.09
C THR A 420 -13.20 8.17 -11.85
N CYS A 421 -12.12 8.52 -11.14
CA CYS A 421 -10.93 9.13 -11.72
C CYS A 421 -9.94 8.11 -12.30
N GLN A 422 -10.22 6.81 -12.18
CA GLN A 422 -9.31 5.72 -12.58
C GLN A 422 -7.92 5.84 -11.94
N SER A 423 -7.86 6.29 -10.69
CA SER A 423 -6.61 6.57 -9.98
C SER A 423 -5.76 5.31 -9.82
N ARG A 424 -4.45 5.43 -10.03
CA ARG A 424 -3.48 4.31 -9.89
C ARG A 424 -2.22 4.75 -9.17
N LEU A 425 -1.58 3.80 -8.52
CA LEU A 425 -0.32 3.95 -7.80
C LEU A 425 0.75 3.03 -8.42
N HIS A 426 1.95 3.54 -8.65
CA HIS A 426 3.09 2.79 -9.19
C HIS A 426 4.08 2.46 -8.08
N LEU A 427 4.31 1.16 -7.88
CA LEU A 427 5.15 0.64 -6.80
C LEU A 427 6.18 -0.37 -7.34
N ARG A 428 7.30 -0.50 -6.64
CA ARG A 428 8.20 -1.65 -6.73
C ARG A 428 8.30 -2.29 -5.35
N ILE A 429 7.99 -3.57 -5.25
CA ILE A 429 7.90 -4.27 -3.97
C ILE A 429 8.84 -5.48 -3.99
N PHE A 430 9.69 -5.57 -2.98
CA PHE A 430 10.64 -6.66 -2.80
C PHE A 430 10.40 -7.30 -1.44
N LEU A 431 10.24 -8.62 -1.44
CA LEU A 431 10.11 -9.43 -0.23
C LEU A 431 11.28 -10.41 -0.17
N GLU A 432 12.15 -10.23 0.80
CA GLU A 432 13.40 -10.99 0.94
C GLU A 432 13.42 -11.74 2.27
N ASN A 433 14.09 -12.90 2.31
CA ASN A 433 14.28 -13.64 3.56
C ASN A 433 15.77 -13.74 3.88
N THR A 434 16.22 -13.01 4.89
CA THR A 434 17.65 -12.92 5.23
C THR A 434 18.21 -14.21 5.83
N LYS A 435 17.36 -15.10 6.35
CA LYS A 435 17.75 -16.42 6.89
C LYS A 435 17.81 -17.52 5.82
N GLY A 436 17.33 -17.23 4.62
CA GLY A 436 17.14 -18.19 3.54
C GLY A 436 15.88 -19.07 3.71
N PRO A 437 15.33 -19.59 2.60
CA PRO A 437 14.03 -20.25 2.57
C PRO A 437 13.99 -21.57 3.37
N GLU A 438 15.08 -22.35 3.36
CA GLU A 438 15.12 -23.63 4.09
C GLU A 438 15.14 -23.45 5.61
N THR A 439 15.95 -22.52 6.11
CA THR A 439 16.09 -22.25 7.55
C THR A 439 14.77 -21.73 8.12
N SER A 440 14.18 -20.73 7.46
CA SER A 440 12.90 -20.14 7.86
C SER A 440 11.76 -21.17 7.85
N MET A 441 11.72 -22.05 6.84
CA MET A 441 10.74 -23.14 6.79
C MET A 441 10.90 -24.10 7.98
N ARG A 442 12.13 -24.51 8.33
CA ARG A 442 12.37 -25.42 9.45
C ARG A 442 12.03 -24.77 10.80
N GLU A 443 12.37 -23.50 10.98
CA GLU A 443 12.01 -22.73 12.18
C GLU A 443 10.49 -22.65 12.33
N TYR A 444 9.78 -22.30 11.26
CA TYR A 444 8.32 -22.23 11.25
C TYR A 444 7.69 -23.59 11.57
N LEU A 445 8.13 -24.68 10.92
CA LEU A 445 7.60 -26.01 11.18
C LEU A 445 7.85 -26.44 12.63
N SER A 446 9.05 -26.20 13.18
CA SER A 446 9.38 -26.50 14.59
C SER A 446 8.49 -25.73 15.58
N LYS A 447 8.20 -24.45 15.30
CA LYS A 447 7.25 -23.64 16.08
C LYS A 447 5.85 -24.25 16.03
N MET A 448 5.37 -24.56 14.83
CA MET A 448 4.03 -25.15 14.65
C MET A 448 3.91 -26.56 15.22
N GLU A 449 4.99 -27.36 15.25
CA GLU A 449 4.99 -28.68 15.89
C GLU A 449 4.69 -28.60 17.39
N LYS A 450 5.24 -27.59 18.08
CA LYS A 450 5.00 -27.34 19.51
C LYS A 450 3.54 -26.97 19.75
N GLU A 451 2.99 -26.07 18.93
CA GLU A 451 1.62 -25.56 19.08
C GLU A 451 0.55 -26.61 18.70
N VAL A 452 0.78 -27.36 17.62
CA VAL A 452 -0.16 -28.37 17.11
C VAL A 452 -0.04 -29.69 17.90
N GLY A 453 1.04 -29.88 18.67
CA GLY A 453 1.31 -31.11 19.44
C GLY A 453 1.55 -32.33 18.55
N LYS A 454 2.02 -32.12 17.32
CA LYS A 454 2.22 -33.16 16.31
C LYS A 454 3.41 -32.81 15.43
N LYS A 455 4.23 -33.81 15.12
CA LYS A 455 5.34 -33.69 14.18
C LYS A 455 4.84 -33.34 12.76
N LEU A 456 5.37 -32.27 12.18
CA LEU A 456 5.08 -31.76 10.84
C LEU A 456 6.32 -32.00 9.98
N HIS A 457 6.19 -32.90 9.01
CA HIS A 457 7.32 -33.24 8.15
C HIS A 457 7.42 -32.27 6.97
N VAL A 458 8.65 -31.88 6.65
CA VAL A 458 8.99 -31.22 5.40
C VAL A 458 8.50 -32.08 4.23
N GLN A 459 7.71 -31.50 3.33
CA GLN A 459 7.22 -32.19 2.15
C GLN A 459 8.34 -32.32 1.10
N SER A 460 8.27 -33.31 0.22
CA SER A 460 9.26 -33.44 -0.86
C SER A 460 9.23 -32.21 -1.79
N PRO A 461 10.38 -31.78 -2.34
CA PRO A 461 10.45 -30.63 -3.24
C PRO A 461 9.47 -30.73 -4.41
N HIS A 462 9.33 -31.92 -5.00
CA HIS A 462 8.39 -32.18 -6.10
C HIS A 462 6.92 -31.94 -5.70
N ARG A 463 6.52 -32.38 -4.50
CA ARG A 463 5.15 -32.18 -4.00
C ARG A 463 4.89 -30.70 -3.69
N ASN A 464 5.90 -30.01 -3.16
CA ASN A 464 5.81 -28.58 -2.90
C ASN A 464 5.67 -27.76 -4.18
N ALA A 465 6.51 -28.02 -5.18
CA ALA A 465 6.44 -27.38 -6.49
C ALA A 465 5.09 -27.64 -7.19
N THR A 466 4.54 -28.85 -7.05
CA THR A 466 3.20 -29.16 -7.57
C THR A 466 2.11 -28.35 -6.88
N PHE A 467 2.19 -28.17 -5.56
CA PHE A 467 1.27 -27.33 -4.78
C PHE A 467 1.37 -25.86 -5.18
N GLN A 468 2.58 -25.31 -5.27
CA GLN A 468 2.83 -23.94 -5.70
C GLN A 468 2.26 -23.69 -7.10
N LYS A 469 2.58 -24.57 -8.07
CA LYS A 469 2.05 -24.51 -9.43
C LYS A 469 0.53 -24.65 -9.49
N LEU A 470 -0.05 -25.48 -8.63
CA LEU A 470 -1.50 -25.69 -8.59
C LEU A 470 -2.22 -24.39 -8.26
N PHE A 471 -1.76 -23.65 -7.24
CA PHE A 471 -2.40 -22.42 -6.76
C PHE A 471 -1.82 -21.13 -7.36
N GLY A 472 -0.70 -21.19 -8.07
CA GLY A 472 -0.02 -20.01 -8.61
C GLY A 472 0.72 -19.23 -7.52
N LEU A 473 1.31 -19.95 -6.55
CA LEU A 473 1.93 -19.37 -5.36
C LEU A 473 3.42 -19.10 -5.60
N PRO A 474 4.00 -18.11 -4.89
CA PRO A 474 5.40 -17.80 -4.98
C PRO A 474 6.26 -18.92 -4.33
N HIS A 475 7.54 -18.99 -4.69
CA HIS A 475 8.42 -20.13 -4.39
C HIS A 475 8.74 -20.31 -2.90
N GLU A 476 8.56 -19.24 -2.14
CA GLU A 476 8.69 -19.14 -0.70
C GLU A 476 7.55 -19.85 0.05
N GLU A 477 6.38 -20.01 -0.58
CA GLU A 477 5.23 -20.63 0.06
C GLU A 477 5.34 -22.14 0.03
N PHE A 478 5.25 -22.79 1.19
CA PHE A 478 5.42 -24.25 1.29
C PHE A 478 4.20 -24.98 1.85
N LEU A 479 3.97 -26.18 1.35
CA LEU A 479 2.90 -27.07 1.79
C LEU A 479 3.21 -27.64 3.17
N ILE A 480 2.36 -27.37 4.15
CA ILE A 480 2.44 -27.96 5.49
C ILE A 480 1.73 -29.31 5.51
N ALA A 481 0.47 -29.32 5.07
CA ALA A 481 -0.37 -30.51 5.09
C ALA A 481 -1.48 -30.42 4.04
N ASP A 482 -1.98 -31.57 3.60
CA ASP A 482 -3.17 -31.66 2.76
C ASP A 482 -4.08 -32.82 3.18
N TYR A 483 -5.38 -32.61 3.03
CA TYR A 483 -6.42 -33.52 3.50
C TYR A 483 -7.46 -33.75 2.42
N ALA A 484 -7.69 -35.02 2.09
CA ALA A 484 -8.86 -35.39 1.29
C ALA A 484 -10.14 -35.07 2.08
N CYS A 485 -11.04 -34.32 1.45
CA CYS A 485 -12.30 -33.88 2.06
C CYS A 485 -13.36 -33.60 0.98
N SER A 486 -14.55 -33.21 1.41
CA SER A 486 -15.62 -32.72 0.54
C SER A 486 -16.03 -31.32 0.95
N LEU A 487 -16.10 -30.41 -0.03
CA LEU A 487 -16.65 -29.07 0.15
C LEU A 487 -18.18 -29.14 0.06
N LYS A 488 -18.87 -28.67 1.09
CA LYS A 488 -20.34 -28.62 1.12
C LYS A 488 -20.85 -27.47 0.26
N ARG A 489 -21.52 -27.83 -0.83
CA ARG A 489 -22.33 -26.93 -1.68
C ARG A 489 -23.74 -27.51 -1.84
N LYS A 490 -24.47 -27.09 -2.88
CA LYS A 490 -25.73 -27.75 -3.29
C LYS A 490 -25.53 -29.26 -3.50
N LEU A 491 -24.44 -29.63 -4.19
CA LEU A 491 -23.91 -31.00 -4.27
C LEU A 491 -22.52 -31.03 -3.61
N PRO A 492 -22.22 -32.01 -2.74
CA PRO A 492 -20.89 -32.15 -2.15
C PRO A 492 -19.83 -32.33 -3.24
N LEU A 493 -18.77 -31.54 -3.17
CA LEU A 493 -17.69 -31.59 -4.14
C LEU A 493 -16.46 -32.23 -3.49
N GLN A 494 -16.12 -33.44 -3.91
CA GLN A 494 -14.95 -34.16 -3.41
C GLN A 494 -13.66 -33.53 -3.95
N GLY A 495 -12.72 -33.27 -3.05
CA GLY A 495 -11.47 -32.61 -3.37
C GLY A 495 -10.42 -32.78 -2.28
N ARG A 496 -9.45 -31.88 -2.26
CA ARG A 496 -8.40 -31.81 -1.26
C ARG A 496 -8.27 -30.39 -0.74
N LEU A 497 -8.12 -30.27 0.58
CA LEU A 497 -7.76 -29.05 1.27
C LEU A 497 -6.23 -29.05 1.45
N PHE A 498 -5.58 -27.94 1.12
CA PHE A 498 -4.14 -27.73 1.23
C PHE A 498 -3.90 -26.60 2.23
N LEU A 499 -2.95 -26.80 3.13
CA LEU A 499 -2.59 -25.86 4.18
C LEU A 499 -1.14 -25.45 4.01
N SER A 500 -0.89 -24.15 4.03
CA SER A 500 0.44 -23.56 4.04
C SER A 500 0.53 -22.49 5.13
N ALA A 501 1.66 -21.77 5.21
CA ALA A 501 1.88 -20.79 6.27
C ALA A 501 0.92 -19.60 6.19
N ARG A 502 0.52 -19.19 4.97
CA ARG A 502 -0.35 -18.04 4.75
C ARG A 502 -1.74 -18.39 4.20
N ILE A 503 -1.93 -19.55 3.57
CA ILE A 503 -3.20 -19.89 2.89
C ILE A 503 -3.88 -21.18 3.35
N VAL A 504 -5.19 -21.19 3.13
CA VAL A 504 -6.03 -22.40 3.05
C VAL A 504 -6.52 -22.53 1.60
N GLY A 505 -6.01 -23.52 0.88
CA GLY A 505 -6.36 -23.80 -0.51
C GLY A 505 -7.30 -24.98 -0.67
N PHE A 506 -8.23 -24.92 -1.61
CA PHE A 506 -9.07 -26.06 -2.00
C PHE A 506 -8.97 -26.34 -3.50
N TYR A 507 -8.82 -27.61 -3.85
CA TYR A 507 -8.85 -28.07 -5.23
C TYR A 507 -9.70 -29.34 -5.38
N ALA A 508 -10.56 -29.32 -6.39
CA ALA A 508 -11.34 -30.46 -6.83
C ALA A 508 -11.35 -30.55 -8.36
N ASN A 509 -11.31 -31.76 -8.88
CA ASN A 509 -11.48 -32.04 -10.31
C ASN A 509 -12.49 -33.18 -10.45
N LEU A 510 -13.73 -32.83 -10.78
CA LEU A 510 -14.82 -33.79 -10.96
C LEU A 510 -15.29 -33.73 -12.41
N PHE A 511 -15.15 -34.82 -13.16
CA PHE A 511 -15.51 -34.90 -14.59
C PHE A 511 -14.89 -33.80 -15.47
N GLY A 512 -13.65 -33.39 -15.19
CA GLY A 512 -12.96 -32.32 -15.93
C GLY A 512 -13.32 -30.90 -15.49
N HIS A 513 -14.35 -30.73 -14.65
CA HIS A 513 -14.65 -29.45 -14.02
C HIS A 513 -13.72 -29.22 -12.83
N LYS A 514 -12.81 -28.27 -12.99
CA LYS A 514 -11.85 -27.87 -11.96
C LYS A 514 -12.45 -26.76 -11.10
N THR A 515 -12.54 -26.98 -9.80
CA THR A 515 -12.82 -25.93 -8.81
C THR A 515 -11.54 -25.69 -8.01
N LYS A 516 -11.07 -24.45 -8.00
CA LYS A 516 -9.84 -24.04 -7.34
C LYS A 516 -10.03 -22.68 -6.70
N PHE A 517 -9.66 -22.53 -5.43
CA PHE A 517 -9.59 -21.24 -4.74
C PHE A 517 -8.69 -21.36 -3.50
N PHE A 518 -8.26 -20.24 -2.96
CA PHE A 518 -7.67 -20.15 -1.63
C PHE A 518 -8.14 -18.88 -0.93
N PHE A 519 -8.01 -18.83 0.39
CA PHE A 519 -8.16 -17.63 1.22
C PHE A 519 -7.03 -17.60 2.25
N LEU A 520 -6.76 -16.41 2.81
CA LEU A 520 -5.68 -16.24 3.78
C LEU A 520 -6.10 -16.74 5.16
N TRP A 521 -5.16 -17.19 5.98
CA TRP A 521 -5.45 -17.45 7.40
C TRP A 521 -5.91 -16.20 8.13
N GLU A 522 -5.38 -15.03 7.75
CA GLU A 522 -5.71 -13.72 8.32
C GLU A 522 -7.14 -13.26 8.01
N ASP A 523 -7.74 -13.81 6.95
CA ASP A 523 -9.14 -13.58 6.58
C ASP A 523 -10.11 -14.37 7.46
N VAL A 524 -9.64 -15.42 8.16
CA VAL A 524 -10.50 -16.30 8.95
C VAL A 524 -10.82 -15.66 10.30
N GLU A 525 -12.09 -15.34 10.50
CA GLU A 525 -12.61 -14.82 11.77
C GLU A 525 -12.85 -15.94 12.78
N GLU A 526 -13.39 -17.07 12.31
CA GLU A 526 -13.77 -18.19 13.18
C GLU A 526 -13.69 -19.55 12.47
N ILE A 527 -13.33 -20.60 13.21
CA ILE A 527 -13.44 -21.99 12.79
C ILE A 527 -14.26 -22.79 13.82
N GLU A 528 -15.41 -23.33 13.40
CA GLU A 528 -16.27 -24.17 14.23
C GLU A 528 -16.19 -25.65 13.84
N GLU A 529 -16.08 -26.55 14.82
CA GLU A 529 -16.33 -27.99 14.63
C GLU A 529 -17.84 -28.27 14.75
N LEU A 530 -18.46 -28.71 13.65
CA LEU A 530 -19.87 -29.08 13.63
C LEU A 530 -20.06 -30.59 13.73
N THR A 531 -21.03 -30.99 14.55
CA THR A 531 -21.41 -32.38 14.76
C THR A 531 -21.94 -33.04 13.47
N PRO A 532 -21.84 -34.38 13.35
CA PRO A 532 -22.41 -35.12 12.24
C PRO A 532 -23.88 -34.77 11.97
N SER A 533 -24.24 -34.58 10.70
CA SER A 533 -25.61 -34.31 10.28
C SER A 533 -25.97 -35.10 9.03
N PHE A 534 -27.27 -35.24 8.73
CA PHE A 534 -27.73 -35.81 7.46
C PHE A 534 -27.17 -35.04 6.25
N THR A 535 -27.03 -33.71 6.38
CA THR A 535 -26.51 -32.87 5.30
C THR A 535 -25.02 -33.08 5.01
N THR A 536 -24.27 -33.67 5.95
CA THR A 536 -22.85 -34.05 5.83
C THR A 536 -22.67 -35.56 5.74
N VAL A 537 -23.74 -36.31 5.42
CA VAL A 537 -23.74 -37.77 5.26
C VAL A 537 -23.22 -38.48 6.54
N GLY A 538 -23.59 -37.96 7.71
CA GLY A 538 -23.19 -38.54 9.00
C GLY A 538 -21.71 -38.34 9.35
N THR A 539 -20.99 -37.46 8.66
CA THR A 539 -19.60 -37.10 9.00
C THR A 539 -19.52 -35.76 9.73
N PRO A 540 -18.60 -35.61 10.69
CA PRO A 540 -18.31 -34.31 11.29
C PRO A 540 -17.70 -33.34 10.25
N SER A 541 -17.81 -32.04 10.49
CA SER A 541 -17.38 -31.02 9.53
C SER A 541 -16.75 -29.80 10.20
N LEU A 542 -15.91 -29.07 9.46
CA LEU A 542 -15.34 -27.79 9.84
C LEU A 542 -16.04 -26.68 9.08
N LEU A 543 -16.49 -25.65 9.80
CA LEU A 543 -17.04 -24.43 9.23
C LEU A 543 -16.04 -23.29 9.43
N PHE A 544 -15.54 -22.74 8.33
CA PHE A 544 -14.74 -21.53 8.31
C PHE A 544 -15.66 -20.34 8.05
N VAL A 545 -15.54 -19.31 8.88
CA VAL A 545 -16.21 -18.02 8.71
C VAL A 545 -15.14 -16.97 8.44
N LEU A 546 -15.19 -16.35 7.27
CA LEU A 546 -14.27 -15.28 6.91
C LEU A 546 -14.80 -13.93 7.37
N LYS A 547 -13.89 -13.00 7.70
CA LYS A 547 -14.21 -11.60 8.00
C LYS A 547 -15.02 -10.97 6.87
N SER A 548 -15.85 -9.96 7.19
CA SER A 548 -16.69 -9.30 6.19
C SER A 548 -15.84 -8.66 5.09
N GLY A 549 -16.26 -8.81 3.84
CA GLY A 549 -15.53 -8.29 2.67
C GLY A 549 -14.27 -9.09 2.26
N ARG A 550 -13.86 -10.12 3.02
CA ARG A 550 -12.67 -10.92 2.73
C ARG A 550 -12.97 -12.19 1.93
N GLY A 551 -11.95 -12.73 1.26
CA GLY A 551 -12.03 -13.98 0.48
C GLY A 551 -12.98 -13.94 -0.73
N LEU A 552 -13.21 -12.77 -1.33
CA LEU A 552 -14.17 -12.58 -2.42
C LEU A 552 -13.88 -13.45 -3.65
N ASP A 553 -12.61 -13.72 -3.95
CA ASP A 553 -12.22 -14.61 -5.06
C ASP A 553 -12.65 -16.07 -4.82
N ALA A 554 -12.74 -16.46 -3.55
CA ALA A 554 -13.21 -17.77 -3.13
C ALA A 554 -14.74 -17.83 -2.99
N LYS A 555 -15.49 -16.75 -3.24
CA LYS A 555 -16.96 -16.67 -3.06
C LYS A 555 -17.71 -17.81 -3.74
N ASN A 556 -17.26 -18.27 -4.91
CA ASN A 556 -17.89 -19.38 -5.64
C ASN A 556 -17.82 -20.72 -4.88
N GLY A 557 -16.85 -20.87 -3.98
CA GLY A 557 -16.69 -22.01 -3.09
C GLY A 557 -17.49 -21.92 -1.79
N ALA A 558 -18.00 -20.74 -1.42
CA ALA A 558 -18.72 -20.54 -0.17
C ALA A 558 -20.06 -21.30 -0.16
N LYS A 559 -20.39 -21.86 0.99
CA LYS A 559 -21.70 -22.49 1.27
C LYS A 559 -22.81 -21.43 1.34
N SER A 560 -22.53 -20.32 2.01
CA SER A 560 -23.47 -19.23 2.25
C SER A 560 -22.74 -17.94 2.58
N GLN A 561 -23.45 -16.82 2.47
CA GLN A 561 -23.06 -15.52 2.98
C GLN A 561 -24.06 -15.11 4.07
N ASP A 562 -23.61 -14.57 5.19
CA ASP A 562 -24.51 -14.02 6.22
C ASP A 562 -24.94 -12.59 5.91
N LYS A 563 -25.73 -11.97 6.80
CA LYS A 563 -26.31 -10.64 6.59
C LYS A 563 -25.24 -9.54 6.64
N GLU A 564 -24.15 -9.81 7.35
CA GLU A 564 -22.99 -8.95 7.54
C GLU A 564 -22.01 -9.07 6.37
N GLY A 565 -22.25 -9.97 5.41
CA GLY A 565 -21.45 -10.15 4.21
C GLY A 565 -20.32 -11.18 4.33
N ARG A 566 -20.24 -11.92 5.44
CA ARG A 566 -19.19 -12.91 5.71
C ARG A 566 -19.41 -14.21 4.94
N LEU A 567 -18.35 -14.72 4.34
CA LEU A 567 -18.37 -15.95 3.56
C LEU A 567 -18.14 -17.16 4.47
N LYS A 568 -19.01 -18.18 4.34
CA LYS A 568 -18.93 -19.42 5.14
C LYS A 568 -18.55 -20.61 4.27
N PHE A 569 -17.48 -21.32 4.62
CA PHE A 569 -17.00 -22.51 3.91
C PHE A 569 -17.11 -23.74 4.82
N GLN A 570 -17.79 -24.79 4.38
CA GLN A 570 -17.96 -26.00 5.18
C GLN A 570 -17.29 -27.19 4.50
N PHE A 571 -16.31 -27.79 5.18
CA PHE A 571 -15.59 -28.99 4.73
C PHE A 571 -15.97 -30.18 5.59
N HIS A 572 -16.27 -31.33 4.97
CA HIS A 572 -16.67 -32.56 5.67
C HIS A 572 -16.00 -33.79 5.04
N SER A 573 -16.32 -35.00 5.55
CA SER A 573 -15.78 -36.26 5.02
C SER A 573 -14.25 -36.32 4.95
N PHE A 574 -13.58 -35.81 5.98
CA PHE A 574 -12.13 -35.91 6.09
C PHE A 574 -11.71 -37.38 6.26
N ALA A 575 -10.70 -37.83 5.50
CA ALA A 575 -10.15 -39.18 5.64
C ALA A 575 -9.70 -39.50 7.08
N SER A 576 -9.29 -38.48 7.84
CA SER A 576 -9.05 -38.56 9.28
C SER A 576 -9.45 -37.24 9.94
N PHE A 577 -10.74 -37.07 10.29
CA PHE A 577 -11.27 -35.82 10.84
C PHE A 577 -10.48 -35.29 12.05
N SER A 578 -10.25 -36.12 13.07
CA SER A 578 -9.54 -35.70 14.29
C SER A 578 -8.10 -35.22 14.06
N LYS A 579 -7.42 -35.77 13.04
CA LYS A 579 -6.07 -35.32 12.65
C LYS A 579 -6.14 -34.03 11.84
N GLY A 580 -7.11 -33.93 10.92
CA GLY A 580 -7.31 -32.74 10.10
C GLY A 580 -7.72 -31.53 10.93
N SER A 581 -8.74 -31.67 11.77
CA SER A 581 -9.31 -30.59 12.57
C SER A 581 -8.31 -30.02 13.57
N ARG A 582 -7.60 -30.87 14.32
CA ARG A 582 -6.56 -30.42 15.26
C ARG A 582 -5.47 -29.61 14.57
N THR A 583 -4.99 -30.05 13.41
CA THR A 583 -3.95 -29.30 12.68
C THR A 583 -4.48 -27.98 12.15
N ILE A 584 -5.68 -27.95 11.55
CA ILE A 584 -6.30 -26.74 11.02
C ILE A 584 -6.55 -25.71 12.13
N ILE A 585 -7.18 -26.14 13.22
CA ILE A 585 -7.51 -25.27 14.35
C ILE A 585 -6.24 -24.81 15.06
N GLY A 586 -5.24 -25.68 15.20
CA GLY A 586 -3.94 -25.31 15.77
C GLY A 586 -3.26 -24.20 14.97
N LEU A 587 -3.14 -24.38 13.64
CA LEU A 587 -2.54 -23.36 12.75
C LEU A 587 -3.29 -22.02 12.82
N TRP A 588 -4.64 -22.06 12.80
CA TRP A 588 -5.45 -20.86 12.91
C TRP A 588 -5.28 -20.17 14.27
N LYS A 589 -5.31 -20.91 15.38
CA LYS A 589 -5.12 -20.35 16.73
C LYS A 589 -3.76 -19.69 16.92
N THR A 590 -2.68 -20.30 16.41
CA THR A 590 -1.35 -19.69 16.49
C THR A 590 -1.31 -18.36 15.74
N LYS A 591 -1.97 -18.28 14.58
CA LYS A 591 -2.09 -17.03 13.81
C LYS A 591 -2.95 -15.98 14.51
N SER A 592 -4.14 -16.35 14.98
CA SER A 592 -5.02 -15.43 15.72
C SER A 592 -4.36 -14.91 16.99
N SER A 593 -3.71 -15.78 17.76
CA SER A 593 -2.97 -15.38 18.97
C SER A 593 -1.77 -14.49 18.66
N ALA A 594 -1.07 -14.70 17.54
CA ALA A 594 0.02 -13.82 17.14
C ALA A 594 -0.50 -12.44 16.72
N ILE A 595 -1.65 -12.37 16.05
CA ILE A 595 -2.32 -11.11 15.70
C ILE A 595 -2.77 -10.37 16.97
N GLU A 596 -3.38 -11.08 17.94
CA GLU A 596 -3.78 -10.49 19.23
C GLU A 596 -2.57 -10.04 20.06
N GLN A 597 -1.47 -10.80 20.08
CA GLN A 597 -0.23 -10.41 20.75
C GLN A 597 0.45 -9.22 20.06
N ARG A 598 0.39 -9.12 18.73
CA ARG A 598 0.90 -7.95 17.99
C ARG A 598 0.08 -6.71 18.28
N ALA A 599 -1.25 -6.83 18.29
CA ALA A 599 -2.13 -5.73 18.70
C ALA A 599 -1.82 -5.28 20.14
N LYS A 600 -1.54 -6.22 21.06
CA LYS A 600 -1.09 -5.89 22.43
C LYS A 600 0.32 -5.31 22.49
N LEU A 601 1.26 -5.75 21.65
CA LEU A 601 2.61 -5.19 21.60
C LEU A 601 2.62 -3.78 21.00
N GLU A 602 1.69 -3.46 20.10
CA GLU A 602 1.42 -2.09 19.65
C GLU A 602 0.84 -1.24 20.79
N GLU A 603 -0.04 -1.80 21.62
CA GLU A 603 -0.50 -1.15 22.86
C GLU A 603 0.66 -0.97 23.88
N ASP A 604 1.52 -1.99 24.07
CA ASP A 604 2.61 -2.00 25.05
C ASP A 604 3.83 -1.15 24.62
N GLN A 605 4.12 -1.03 23.32
CA GLN A 605 5.16 -0.12 22.79
C GLN A 605 4.80 1.36 22.97
N GLU A 606 3.52 1.69 23.09
CA GLU A 606 3.08 3.01 23.53
C GLU A 606 3.26 3.23 25.05
N ASP A 607 3.34 2.14 25.84
CA ASP A 607 3.47 2.15 27.31
C ASP A 607 4.92 2.17 27.84
N GLU A 608 5.96 1.87 27.04
CA GLU A 608 7.37 1.95 27.52
C GLU A 608 7.86 3.39 27.78
N ASN A 609 7.04 4.42 27.50
CA ASN A 609 7.28 5.81 27.92
C ASN A 609 6.37 6.25 29.10
N TYR A 610 5.74 5.31 29.81
CA TYR A 610 4.90 5.62 30.96
C TYR A 610 5.70 5.60 32.27
N VAL A 611 5.93 6.77 32.84
CA VAL A 611 6.24 6.90 34.28
C VAL A 611 4.93 6.73 35.03
N ASP A 612 4.91 5.73 35.92
CA ASP A 612 3.88 5.45 36.91
C ASP A 612 3.44 6.73 37.64
N LEU A 613 2.19 7.13 37.42
CA LEU A 613 1.43 8.01 38.29
C LEU A 613 0.15 7.28 38.71
N ASN A 614 0.33 6.17 39.43
CA ASN A 614 -0.62 5.76 40.45
C ASN A 614 -0.85 6.90 41.43
N ASP A 615 -1.90 7.68 41.17
CA ASP A 615 -2.81 8.21 42.20
C ASP A 615 -4.05 8.81 41.51
N VAL A 616 -4.90 7.94 40.94
CA VAL A 616 -6.30 8.31 40.74
C VAL A 616 -7.01 8.16 42.08
N GLN A 617 -6.89 9.19 42.90
CA GLN A 617 -8.02 9.58 43.74
C GLN A 617 -7.98 11.07 44.04
N SER A 618 -8.37 11.89 43.06
CA SER A 618 -8.94 13.19 43.35
C SER A 618 -10.13 13.47 42.46
N VAL A 619 -11.26 13.59 43.14
CA VAL A 619 -12.47 14.37 42.83
C VAL A 619 -12.36 15.20 41.55
N LEU A 620 -13.31 15.00 40.63
CA LEU A 620 -13.68 15.94 39.56
C LEU A 620 -13.66 17.39 40.08
N SER A 621 -12.58 18.12 39.80
CA SER A 621 -12.53 19.57 40.00
C SER A 621 -13.34 20.22 38.86
N ILE A 622 -14.63 20.44 39.09
CA ILE A 622 -15.55 21.17 38.19
C ILE A 622 -15.10 22.65 37.97
N GLY A 623 -13.94 23.08 38.46
CA GLY A 623 -13.55 24.50 38.54
C GLY A 623 -12.22 24.94 37.94
N ASP A 624 -11.28 24.05 37.58
CA ASP A 624 -9.89 24.46 37.31
C ASP A 624 -9.48 24.50 35.82
N VAL A 625 -10.37 24.08 34.90
CA VAL A 625 -10.09 24.11 33.46
C VAL A 625 -10.74 25.35 32.83
N PRO A 626 -9.97 26.25 32.18
CA PRO A 626 -10.54 27.41 31.50
C PRO A 626 -11.37 26.94 30.29
N LEU A 627 -12.68 27.18 30.35
CA LEU A 627 -13.63 26.88 29.27
C LEU A 627 -13.85 28.13 28.41
N SER A 628 -13.73 27.99 27.09
CA SER A 628 -14.13 29.00 26.11
C SER A 628 -15.54 28.71 25.60
N LYS A 629 -16.37 29.75 25.47
CA LYS A 629 -17.69 29.65 24.86
C LYS A 629 -17.54 29.67 23.34
N GLU A 630 -17.98 28.61 22.66
CA GLU A 630 -17.82 28.45 21.21
C GLU A 630 -19.13 28.70 20.46
N TYR A 631 -20.26 28.18 20.97
CA TYR A 631 -21.55 28.29 20.30
C TYR A 631 -22.67 28.73 21.24
N THR A 632 -23.63 29.46 20.68
CA THR A 632 -24.96 29.72 21.27
C THR A 632 -26.00 29.34 20.24
N LEU A 633 -26.94 28.49 20.63
CA LEU A 633 -28.06 28.05 19.81
C LEU A 633 -29.37 28.48 20.46
N GLU A 634 -30.31 28.92 19.64
CA GLU A 634 -31.70 29.10 20.05
C GLU A 634 -32.55 28.13 19.22
N LEU A 635 -33.17 27.18 19.91
CA LEU A 635 -33.94 26.10 19.31
C LEU A 635 -35.41 26.26 19.71
N PRO A 636 -36.38 26.09 18.80
CA PRO A 636 -37.81 26.24 19.10
C PRO A 636 -38.37 24.99 19.79
N ILE A 637 -37.68 24.50 20.81
CA ILE A 637 -37.97 23.26 21.52
C ILE A 637 -37.75 23.51 22.99
N ASP A 638 -38.66 23.00 23.80
CA ASP A 638 -38.59 23.07 25.26
C ASP A 638 -37.28 22.45 25.80
N ALA A 639 -36.70 23.07 26.83
CA ALA A 639 -35.43 22.66 27.40
C ALA A 639 -35.47 21.22 27.94
N ASP A 640 -36.58 20.80 28.56
CA ASP A 640 -36.71 19.44 29.12
C ASP A 640 -36.87 18.39 28.01
N LEU A 641 -37.54 18.74 26.90
CA LEU A 641 -37.62 17.85 25.73
C LEU A 641 -36.27 17.70 25.03
N LEU A 642 -35.51 18.79 24.93
CA LEU A 642 -34.18 18.77 24.32
C LEU A 642 -33.18 17.96 25.16
N MET A 643 -33.32 17.98 26.49
CA MET A 643 -32.52 17.14 27.41
C MET A 643 -32.65 15.64 27.13
N GLY A 644 -33.69 15.20 26.41
CA GLY A 644 -33.84 13.81 25.94
C GLY A 644 -32.67 13.31 25.08
N VAL A 645 -31.84 14.21 24.52
CA VAL A 645 -30.60 13.86 23.83
C VAL A 645 -29.51 13.29 24.77
N PHE A 646 -29.70 13.37 26.09
CA PHE A 646 -28.79 12.85 27.11
C PHE A 646 -29.42 11.80 28.02
N ASP A 647 -30.56 11.21 27.67
CA ASP A 647 -31.30 10.29 28.58
C ASP A 647 -30.98 8.80 28.36
N GLY A 648 -30.15 8.45 27.38
CA GLY A 648 -29.77 7.09 27.00
C GLY A 648 -30.80 6.40 26.09
N GLY A 649 -31.78 7.15 25.58
CA GLY A 649 -32.91 6.63 24.81
C GLY A 649 -32.73 6.61 23.28
N PRO A 650 -33.78 6.21 22.53
CA PRO A 650 -33.74 6.14 21.06
C PRO A 650 -33.43 7.48 20.38
N LEU A 651 -33.86 8.60 20.99
CA LEU A 651 -33.59 9.94 20.49
C LEU A 651 -32.08 10.23 20.47
N GLU A 652 -31.39 9.97 21.58
CA GLU A 652 -29.94 10.14 21.71
C GLU A 652 -29.19 9.24 20.73
N ALA A 653 -29.51 7.94 20.69
CA ALA A 653 -28.86 7.00 19.77
C ALA A 653 -29.02 7.41 18.30
N LYS A 654 -30.21 7.92 17.91
CA LYS A 654 -30.48 8.39 16.55
C LYS A 654 -29.78 9.71 16.24
N ALA A 655 -29.73 10.65 17.18
CA ALA A 655 -28.99 11.90 17.04
C ALA A 655 -27.48 11.64 16.87
N MET A 656 -26.92 10.79 17.74
CA MET A 656 -25.51 10.38 17.71
C MET A 656 -25.16 9.63 16.42
N SER A 657 -26.02 8.72 15.96
CA SER A 657 -25.83 8.03 14.68
C SER A 657 -25.81 8.99 13.48
N LYS A 658 -26.70 10.00 13.45
CA LYS A 658 -26.76 11.00 12.37
C LYS A 658 -25.51 11.88 12.26
N VAL A 659 -24.83 12.14 13.37
CA VAL A 659 -23.57 12.90 13.40
C VAL A 659 -22.33 12.00 13.25
N GLY A 660 -22.52 10.73 12.90
CA GLY A 660 -21.44 9.80 12.61
C GLY A 660 -20.76 9.18 13.83
N CYS A 661 -21.43 9.13 14.98
CA CYS A 661 -20.99 8.34 16.13
C CYS A 661 -21.51 6.90 15.99
N LEU A 662 -20.61 5.96 15.74
CA LEU A 662 -20.87 4.52 15.63
C LEU A 662 -20.80 3.86 17.01
N ASP A 663 -21.51 2.74 17.16
CA ASP A 663 -21.49 1.90 18.38
C ASP A 663 -21.75 2.69 19.67
N TYR A 664 -22.62 3.71 19.60
CA TYR A 664 -22.95 4.55 20.76
C TYR A 664 -23.63 3.73 21.86
N ALA A 665 -23.04 3.73 23.04
CA ALA A 665 -23.59 3.14 24.25
C ALA A 665 -23.44 4.12 25.41
N ALA A 666 -24.47 4.24 26.25
CA ALA A 666 -24.43 5.03 27.47
C ALA A 666 -25.02 4.23 28.64
N THR A 667 -24.46 4.41 29.83
CA THR A 667 -25.02 3.84 31.06
C THR A 667 -26.19 4.71 31.56
N PRO A 668 -27.11 4.16 32.36
CA PRO A 668 -28.13 4.96 33.04
C PRO A 668 -27.49 5.96 34.01
N TRP A 669 -28.16 7.10 34.20
CA TRP A 669 -27.80 8.10 35.21
C TRP A 669 -27.83 7.49 36.62
N GLN A 670 -26.78 7.76 37.41
CA GLN A 670 -26.63 7.34 38.80
C GLN A 670 -26.30 8.54 39.69
N ASP A 671 -26.76 8.53 40.94
CA ASP A 671 -26.44 9.59 41.91
C ASP A 671 -24.97 9.54 42.30
N ALA A 672 -24.17 10.50 41.82
CA ALA A 672 -22.78 10.65 42.24
C ALA A 672 -22.69 11.39 43.59
N ARG A 673 -23.48 12.47 43.74
CA ARG A 673 -23.61 13.32 44.94
C ARG A 673 -25.01 13.95 44.98
N PRO A 674 -25.49 14.50 46.12
CA PRO A 674 -26.80 15.13 46.19
C PRO A 674 -26.99 16.21 45.12
N GLY A 675 -27.94 16.01 44.20
CA GLY A 675 -28.24 16.93 43.10
C GLY A 675 -27.32 16.83 41.88
N VAL A 676 -26.41 15.86 41.82
CA VAL A 676 -25.51 15.61 40.68
C VAL A 676 -25.63 14.16 40.22
N LEU A 677 -26.10 13.98 38.98
CA LEU A 677 -26.17 12.68 38.33
C LEU A 677 -24.93 12.46 37.46
N GLU A 678 -24.41 11.24 37.46
CA GLU A 678 -23.28 10.82 36.63
C GLU A 678 -23.67 9.64 35.74
N ARG A 679 -23.12 9.61 34.52
CA ARG A 679 -23.16 8.45 33.63
C ARG A 679 -21.91 8.37 32.77
N HIS A 680 -21.73 7.24 32.11
CA HIS A 680 -20.62 6.99 31.19
C HIS A 680 -21.16 6.75 29.78
N ALA A 681 -20.49 7.31 28.78
CA ALA A 681 -20.80 7.09 27.38
C ALA A 681 -19.56 6.62 26.62
N SER A 682 -19.77 5.75 25.63
CA SER A 682 -18.72 5.27 24.74
C SER A 682 -19.22 5.18 23.31
N TYR A 683 -18.40 5.61 22.36
CA TYR A 683 -18.71 5.54 20.93
C TYR A 683 -17.46 5.63 20.07
N LYS A 684 -17.57 5.25 18.80
CA LYS A 684 -16.49 5.36 17.82
C LYS A 684 -16.83 6.41 16.79
N PHE A 685 -15.85 7.20 16.38
CA PHE A 685 -16.06 8.05 15.21
C PHE A 685 -16.08 7.20 13.94
N ASN A 686 -17.08 7.43 13.08
CA ASN A 686 -17.11 6.83 11.75
C ASN A 686 -15.82 7.19 11.00
N ARG A 687 -15.10 6.20 10.47
CA ARG A 687 -13.83 6.39 9.73
C ARG A 687 -13.98 7.26 8.47
N TYR A 688 -15.19 7.33 7.89
CA TYR A 688 -15.50 8.26 6.80
C TYR A 688 -15.67 9.72 7.26
N MET A 689 -15.72 9.97 8.58
CA MET A 689 -15.96 11.28 9.20
C MET A 689 -14.90 11.65 10.26
N SER A 690 -13.99 10.74 10.63
CA SER A 690 -12.76 11.00 11.37
C SER A 690 -11.61 10.08 10.92
N ILE A 691 -10.48 10.64 10.48
CA ILE A 691 -9.32 9.88 9.95
C ILE A 691 -8.54 9.08 10.96
N PHE A 692 -8.64 9.43 12.23
CA PHE A 692 -7.91 8.71 13.26
C PHE A 692 -8.63 7.41 13.62
N GLY A 693 -9.85 7.18 13.10
CA GLY A 693 -10.82 6.47 13.91
C GLY A 693 -10.83 7.12 15.29
N GLY A 694 -11.05 6.34 16.34
CA GLY A 694 -10.90 6.82 17.70
C GLY A 694 -12.08 6.41 18.53
N GLU A 695 -11.79 5.77 19.65
CA GLU A 695 -12.80 5.43 20.64
C GLU A 695 -12.92 6.60 21.60
N VAL A 696 -14.13 7.10 21.74
CA VAL A 696 -14.45 8.09 22.76
C VAL A 696 -14.95 7.36 23.98
N VAL A 697 -14.36 7.68 25.11
CA VAL A 697 -14.92 7.38 26.42
C VAL A 697 -15.18 8.71 27.12
N SER A 698 -16.41 8.88 27.56
CA SER A 698 -16.92 10.11 28.14
C SER A 698 -17.52 9.82 29.51
N THR A 699 -17.24 10.71 30.46
CA THR A 699 -17.93 10.77 31.76
C THR A 699 -18.77 12.02 31.79
N GLN A 700 -20.08 11.85 31.96
CA GLN A 700 -21.04 12.94 31.90
C GLN A 700 -21.65 13.20 33.27
N LEU A 701 -21.74 14.48 33.64
CA LEU A 701 -22.39 14.95 34.85
C LEU A 701 -23.55 15.85 34.48
N ARG A 702 -24.71 15.62 35.09
CA ARG A 702 -25.91 16.44 34.95
C ARG A 702 -26.19 17.16 36.27
N LEU A 703 -26.32 18.47 36.18
CA LEU A 703 -26.65 19.36 37.29
C LEU A 703 -27.84 20.26 36.90
N PRO A 704 -28.73 20.62 37.83
CA PRO A 704 -29.65 21.73 37.61
C PRO A 704 -28.87 23.03 37.46
N SER A 705 -29.37 23.96 36.63
CA SER A 705 -28.76 25.28 36.52
C SER A 705 -28.93 26.07 37.83
N ASP A 706 -27.97 26.92 38.18
CA ASP A 706 -27.98 27.71 39.43
C ASP A 706 -29.23 28.59 39.58
N ASP A 707 -29.85 28.99 38.47
CA ASP A 707 -31.05 29.83 38.40
C ASP A 707 -32.36 29.00 38.45
N GLY A 708 -32.28 27.66 38.45
CA GLY A 708 -33.43 26.74 38.51
C GLY A 708 -34.20 26.52 37.20
N ASP A 709 -33.89 27.26 36.13
CA ASP A 709 -34.62 27.25 34.85
C ASP A 709 -33.84 26.58 33.70
N GLY A 710 -33.27 25.41 33.99
CA GLY A 710 -32.54 24.63 32.99
C GLY A 710 -31.54 23.64 33.55
N TRP A 711 -30.73 23.08 32.66
CA TRP A 711 -29.81 21.99 32.94
C TRP A 711 -28.40 22.32 32.46
N THR A 712 -27.40 21.87 33.23
CA THR A 712 -26.01 21.88 32.83
C THR A 712 -25.51 20.45 32.68
N VAL A 713 -25.00 20.09 31.50
CA VAL A 713 -24.33 18.81 31.25
C VAL A 713 -22.85 19.06 31.04
N TYR A 714 -22.03 18.59 31.97
CA TYR A 714 -20.58 18.53 31.82
C TYR A 714 -20.20 17.17 31.25
N ASP A 715 -19.27 17.17 30.32
CA ASP A 715 -18.77 15.99 29.64
C ASP A 715 -17.24 16.04 29.62
N VAL A 716 -16.61 15.05 30.26
CA VAL A 716 -15.15 14.86 30.25
C VAL A 716 -14.83 13.75 29.27
N ILE A 717 -14.26 14.15 28.14
CA ILE A 717 -14.01 13.31 26.98
C ILE A 717 -12.55 12.88 26.96
N THR A 718 -12.34 11.56 26.89
CA THR A 718 -11.05 10.94 26.62
C THR A 718 -11.07 10.36 25.21
N LEU A 719 -10.10 10.75 24.39
CA LEU A 719 -9.93 10.25 23.03
C LEU A 719 -8.87 9.15 23.04
N ARG A 720 -9.27 7.92 22.73
CA ARG A 720 -8.36 6.78 22.56
C ARG A 720 -8.10 6.55 21.07
N ASN A 721 -6.90 6.06 20.74
CA ASN A 721 -6.48 5.81 19.36
C ASN A 721 -6.51 7.07 18.48
N VAL A 722 -6.22 8.23 19.09
CA VAL A 722 -6.04 9.51 18.40
C VAL A 722 -4.64 10.03 18.75
N PRO A 723 -3.85 10.52 17.79
CA PRO A 723 -2.52 11.05 18.07
C PRO A 723 -2.56 12.13 19.16
N PHE A 724 -1.69 11.98 20.16
CA PHE A 724 -1.64 12.81 21.37
C PHE A 724 -2.90 12.74 22.27
N GLY A 725 -3.81 11.79 22.05
CA GLY A 725 -5.05 11.66 22.83
C GLY A 725 -4.81 11.38 24.32
N ASP A 726 -3.65 10.80 24.66
CA ASP A 726 -3.16 10.59 26.02
C ASP A 726 -2.48 11.84 26.65
N PHE A 727 -2.28 12.91 25.87
CA PHE A 727 -1.65 14.15 26.35
C PHE A 727 -2.66 15.11 26.99
N PHE A 728 -3.95 14.93 26.75
CA PHE A 728 -4.98 15.86 27.20
C PHE A 728 -6.36 15.21 27.39
N ARG A 729 -7.24 15.88 28.13
CA ARG A 729 -8.67 15.58 28.23
C ARG A 729 -9.46 16.78 27.74
N VAL A 730 -10.57 16.54 27.04
CA VAL A 730 -11.44 17.61 26.57
C VAL A 730 -12.63 17.73 27.50
N HIS A 731 -12.88 18.94 27.96
CA HIS A 731 -14.02 19.27 28.80
C HIS A 731 -15.04 20.00 27.95
N LEU A 732 -16.26 19.50 27.90
CA LEU A 732 -17.35 20.10 27.16
C LEU A 732 -18.53 20.36 28.11
N ARG A 733 -19.09 21.55 28.04
CA ARG A 733 -20.19 21.98 28.92
C ARG A 733 -21.34 22.48 28.08
N HIS A 734 -22.49 21.86 28.24
CA HIS A 734 -23.77 22.31 27.68
C HIS A 734 -24.57 23.02 28.77
N ASN A 735 -24.90 24.29 28.56
CA ASN A 735 -25.88 25.00 29.37
C ASN A 735 -27.17 25.11 28.57
N ILE A 736 -28.22 24.41 28.98
CA ILE A 736 -29.52 24.38 28.30
C ILE A 736 -30.52 25.09 29.19
N ARG A 737 -31.10 26.19 28.70
CA ARG A 737 -32.04 27.03 29.45
C ARG A 737 -33.34 27.20 28.68
N SER A 738 -34.44 27.37 29.38
CA SER A 738 -35.71 27.77 28.78
C SER A 738 -35.67 29.25 28.37
N VAL A 739 -36.38 29.60 27.30
CA VAL A 739 -36.57 31.00 26.87
C VAL A 739 -38.05 31.32 26.94
N GLU A 740 -38.44 32.21 27.86
CA GLU A 740 -39.80 32.73 27.92
C GLU A 740 -40.08 33.65 26.71
N ALA A 741 -41.23 33.44 26.05
CA ALA A 741 -41.68 34.29 24.97
C ALA A 741 -41.90 35.73 25.47
N ALA A 742 -41.22 36.70 24.85
CA ALA A 742 -41.34 38.11 25.20
C ALA A 742 -42.81 38.54 25.26
N SER A 743 -43.18 39.16 26.38
CA SER A 743 -44.53 39.64 26.71
C SER A 743 -45.16 40.47 25.58
N SER A 744 -46.05 39.83 24.84
CA SER A 744 -47.07 40.46 24.00
C SER A 744 -48.31 39.59 24.10
N GLU A 745 -49.43 40.17 24.52
CA GLU A 745 -50.71 39.50 24.87
C GLU A 745 -51.42 38.78 23.69
N ALA A 746 -50.71 38.40 22.63
CA ALA A 746 -51.26 37.77 21.43
C ALA A 746 -50.70 36.38 21.08
N ALA A 747 -49.87 35.75 21.92
CA ALA A 747 -49.21 34.47 21.58
C ALA A 747 -49.34 33.37 22.65
N ALA A 748 -50.53 33.20 23.25
CA ALA A 748 -50.80 32.14 24.24
C ALA A 748 -50.86 30.70 23.65
N ALA A 749 -50.17 30.43 22.54
CA ALA A 749 -50.06 29.10 21.94
C ALA A 749 -48.74 28.89 21.15
N ALA A 750 -47.66 29.59 21.52
CA ALA A 750 -46.34 29.42 20.90
C ALA A 750 -45.41 28.62 21.84
N SER A 751 -44.85 27.54 21.33
CA SER A 751 -43.90 26.63 21.99
C SER A 751 -42.77 27.37 22.72
N SER A 752 -42.49 26.98 23.97
CA SER A 752 -41.27 27.37 24.70
C SER A 752 -40.03 27.01 23.87
N GLY A 753 -39.14 27.99 23.68
CA GLY A 753 -37.84 27.77 23.06
C GLY A 753 -36.78 27.44 24.10
N SER A 754 -35.65 26.90 23.66
CA SER A 754 -34.47 26.68 24.49
C SER A 754 -33.27 27.42 23.94
N ARG A 755 -32.44 27.93 24.84
CA ARG A 755 -31.15 28.51 24.53
C ARG A 755 -30.06 27.60 25.06
N CYS A 756 -29.20 27.13 24.16
CA CYS A 756 -28.11 26.23 24.47
C CYS A 756 -26.78 26.93 24.28
N GLU A 757 -25.93 26.93 25.30
CA GLU A 757 -24.56 27.41 25.21
C GLU A 757 -23.59 26.24 25.31
N ILE A 758 -22.65 26.17 24.37
CA ILE A 758 -21.63 25.12 24.32
C ILE A 758 -20.29 25.77 24.65
N LEU A 759 -19.68 25.30 25.73
CA LEU A 759 -18.34 25.69 26.13
C LEU A 759 -17.41 24.49 26.05
N VAL A 760 -16.15 24.73 25.68
CA VAL A 760 -15.14 23.69 25.55
C VAL A 760 -13.83 24.15 26.17
N GLY A 761 -13.05 23.23 26.71
CA GLY A 761 -11.71 23.49 27.23
C GLY A 761 -10.87 22.24 27.25
N ILE A 762 -9.56 22.41 27.47
CA ILE A 762 -8.61 21.31 27.48
C ILE A 762 -7.81 21.30 28.77
N GLU A 763 -7.79 20.13 29.40
CA GLU A 763 -6.92 19.80 30.50
C GLU A 763 -5.68 19.07 29.96
N TRP A 764 -4.49 19.64 30.17
CA TRP A 764 -3.24 19.05 29.70
C TRP A 764 -2.66 18.08 30.73
N VAL A 765 -2.57 16.81 30.38
CA VAL A 765 -1.99 15.74 31.21
C VAL A 765 -0.48 15.61 30.93
N LYS A 766 -0.04 15.83 29.69
CA LYS A 766 1.37 15.80 29.27
C LYS A 766 1.79 17.09 28.54
N ARG A 767 3.09 17.43 28.58
CA ARG A 767 3.63 18.61 27.89
C ARG A 767 3.87 18.33 26.40
N SER A 768 3.46 19.25 25.54
CA SER A 768 3.71 19.17 24.09
C SER A 768 4.05 20.56 23.52
N LYS A 769 4.95 20.62 22.54
CA LYS A 769 5.24 21.86 21.80
C LYS A 769 4.07 22.31 20.91
N PHE A 770 3.07 21.45 20.72
CA PHE A 770 1.92 21.68 19.84
C PHE A 770 0.63 22.06 20.59
N GLN A 771 0.68 22.27 21.91
CA GLN A 771 -0.49 22.49 22.77
C GLN A 771 -1.47 23.54 22.23
N LYS A 772 -0.98 24.73 21.85
CA LYS A 772 -1.85 25.82 21.34
C LYS A 772 -2.61 25.42 20.07
N ARG A 773 -2.00 24.60 19.22
CA ARG A 773 -2.57 24.22 17.91
C ARG A 773 -3.53 23.04 18.03
N ILE A 774 -3.17 22.05 18.85
CA ILE A 774 -4.08 20.97 19.26
C ILE A 774 -5.34 21.56 19.90
N ALA A 775 -5.16 22.53 20.82
CA ALA A 775 -6.29 23.16 21.51
C ALA A 775 -7.28 23.80 20.56
N ARG A 776 -6.82 24.63 19.63
CA ARG A 776 -7.70 25.27 18.66
C ARG A 776 -8.51 24.25 17.84
N ASN A 777 -7.83 23.25 17.28
CA ASN A 777 -8.45 22.35 16.30
C ASN A 777 -9.37 21.30 16.93
N ILE A 778 -9.06 20.82 18.13
CA ILE A 778 -9.90 19.85 18.85
C ILE A 778 -11.11 20.54 19.48
N CYS A 779 -10.92 21.70 20.11
CA CYS A 779 -12.01 22.48 20.70
C CYS A 779 -13.06 22.85 19.66
N GLU A 780 -12.63 23.40 18.51
CA GLU A 780 -13.55 23.81 17.44
C GLU A 780 -14.37 22.64 16.91
N LYS A 781 -13.72 21.50 16.62
CA LYS A 781 -14.37 20.33 16.02
C LYS A 781 -15.33 19.63 16.98
N LEU A 782 -14.96 19.46 18.25
CA LEU A 782 -15.84 18.84 19.24
C LEU A 782 -17.00 19.75 19.63
N ALA A 783 -16.76 21.06 19.76
CA ALA A 783 -17.84 22.02 19.98
C ALA A 783 -18.81 22.07 18.78
N HIS A 784 -18.30 22.01 17.55
CA HIS A 784 -19.13 21.95 16.34
C HIS A 784 -19.98 20.68 16.30
N ARG A 785 -19.38 19.53 16.65
CA ARG A 785 -20.13 18.26 16.70
C ARG A 785 -21.20 18.27 17.79
N ALA A 786 -20.90 18.79 18.97
CA ALA A 786 -21.89 18.97 20.04
C ALA A 786 -23.08 19.84 19.58
N LYS A 787 -22.79 20.88 18.80
CA LYS A 787 -23.82 21.69 18.14
C LYS A 787 -24.67 20.86 17.17
N GLU A 788 -24.04 20.09 16.28
CA GLU A 788 -24.77 19.26 15.31
C GLU A 788 -25.65 18.19 15.99
N VAL A 789 -25.21 17.64 17.12
CA VAL A 789 -25.99 16.68 17.93
C VAL A 789 -27.28 17.34 18.42
N LEU A 790 -27.20 18.54 18.98
CA LEU A 790 -28.38 19.29 19.45
C LEU A 790 -29.33 19.64 18.30
N GLU A 791 -28.80 20.07 17.15
CA GLU A 791 -29.61 20.36 15.95
C GLU A 791 -30.23 19.08 15.33
N ALA A 792 -29.53 17.95 15.39
CA ALA A 792 -30.05 16.66 14.95
C ALA A 792 -31.20 16.19 15.86
N ALA A 793 -31.03 16.29 17.17
CA ALA A 793 -32.08 16.00 18.15
C ALA A 793 -33.29 16.93 17.94
N ALA A 794 -33.04 18.22 17.73
CA ALA A 794 -34.12 19.19 17.48
C ALA A 794 -34.98 18.83 16.27
N ARG A 795 -34.34 18.43 15.16
CA ARG A 795 -35.02 17.98 13.94
C ARG A 795 -35.81 16.68 14.12
N GLU A 796 -35.42 15.84 15.08
CA GLU A 796 -36.14 14.60 15.41
C GLU A 796 -37.35 14.86 16.32
N ILE A 797 -37.26 15.86 17.21
CA ILE A 797 -38.35 16.22 18.12
C ILE A 797 -39.44 17.04 17.40
N ALA A 798 -39.07 17.97 16.52
CA ALA A 798 -40.01 18.89 15.87
C ALA A 798 -41.22 18.20 15.17
N PRO A 799 -41.07 17.09 14.43
CA PRO A 799 -42.20 16.38 13.81
C PRO A 799 -43.12 15.68 14.82
N ALA A 800 -42.58 15.28 15.98
CA ALA A 800 -43.32 14.54 17.00
C ALA A 800 -44.22 15.43 17.87
N VAL A 801 -43.96 16.74 17.89
CA VAL A 801 -44.75 17.75 18.63
C VAL A 801 -45.84 18.38 17.75
N SER A 802 -45.69 18.32 16.42
CA SER A 802 -46.65 18.84 15.43
C SER A 802 -47.75 17.84 15.00
N GLY A 803 -47.77 16.64 15.60
CA GLY A 803 -48.64 15.52 15.22
C GLY A 803 -49.82 15.30 16.14
#